data_AF-A0A1X7HP26-F1
#
_entry.id   AF-A0A1X7HP26-F1
#
_cell.length_a   1.000
_cell.length_b   1.000
_cell.length_c   1.000
_cell.angle_alpha   90.00
_cell.angle_beta   90.00
_cell.angle_gamma   90.00
#
_symmetry.space_group_name_H-M   'P 1'
#
loop_
_entity.id
_entity.type
_entity.pdbx_description
1 polymer ?
#
loop_
_entity_poly.entity_id
_entity_poly.type
_entity_poly.pdbx_seq_one_letter_code
_entity_poly.pdbx_strand_id
1 'polypeptide(L)'
;MKTTKPMSRLRPGRPHFGVRAKLSLAFIGMAGMTVAASIVGLMSFSAVQAPLGRIVQTSFPEMDLAKRLAGESGAIAAAAPALDAVDGQDNRNRMYTEIMGRGKRLTGLVTELAARRPDDPLVGEVQDKATRLIATLDAQNMVVGRRLDLRKAREAATAELAKRYDGFLDILRPQIEASSNRLHAGGNALDTETSKDLDSMNAAVRSLVALFEVRGHLTTAAEAMARGGNALVADGLIQQQQSYQEAAARLAGAVGQIGPAVAGDLSGMVGRFLAFGDGETGIFELRGKAIKAPEAERDIVGRRVADSVAGMLTEQKDIQARLAAPIERAKADIKMSNSSVRTQIRYSMEDLMIVGLGQFRAYLEVAAYGNALTGALNEAAQAPDPARLDVLTARYKDAVLAVNDRLKIFGDSDEAAMLTKSVEAMTAFGNGPASLFALRKAELEAAGENADLLTRNRKTALEFASVLDRQIAAMTSEADRASASATAAIDSGRSMLILFAAASLFGATALAWIVVGRMIVTRISRLSDAMRAIAGGDLDTAVPSGGNRDEIADMAEALLVFRDTALYAADANARAEAERARASQERRRALVETADDFETSVSAVLEQVGRAAVEMRTLAQRMSQNAETTSSEAATAAATSQQAEGSVKAVAAATEELSASIQEIGSQVTASSLIARRAVDDAERTDRTVEGLSQSANKIGEVVNLINDIASQTNLLALNATIEAARAGEAGKGFAVVASEVKGLASQTAKATEEISSQVQAMQAVTQEAVTAIRLIAGTIREIDEITATVAAAVEQQSAATREIARNVGEAADGTQHVRRSIDSVARAAAESGGSAHRVLTTSTIVADEVRSLGAQVDSLVDRLRAG
;
A
#
# COMPACT_ATOMS: atom_id res chain seq x y z
N MET A 1 24.28 33.84 145.79
CA MET A 1 25.50 33.30 146.44
C MET A 1 26.45 32.76 145.38
N LYS A 2 27.71 33.25 145.38
CA LYS A 2 28.96 32.71 144.80
C LYS A 2 29.11 32.52 143.26
N THR A 3 29.64 33.59 142.64
CA THR A 3 30.70 33.74 141.61
C THR A 3 31.34 32.50 140.93
N THR A 4 31.41 32.49 139.57
CA THR A 4 32.64 32.73 138.74
C THR A 4 32.38 32.73 137.21
N LYS A 5 33.06 33.68 136.52
CA LYS A 5 33.28 34.06 135.08
C LYS A 5 32.94 33.11 133.88
N PRO A 6 32.64 33.67 132.68
CA PRO A 6 32.37 32.93 131.44
C PRO A 6 33.60 32.82 130.49
N MET A 7 33.68 31.74 129.69
CA MET A 7 34.60 31.60 128.55
C MET A 7 33.85 31.55 127.22
N SER A 8 34.20 32.47 126.32
CA SER A 8 33.74 32.58 124.93
C SER A 8 34.46 31.60 124.00
N ARG A 9 33.71 30.77 123.26
CA ARG A 9 34.25 29.92 122.18
C ARG A 9 34.28 30.69 120.85
N LEU A 10 35.46 30.66 120.22
CA LEU A 10 35.81 31.24 118.92
C LEU A 10 35.08 30.53 117.76
N ARG A 11 34.63 31.31 116.76
CA ARG A 11 34.21 30.84 115.44
C ARG A 11 35.44 30.51 114.57
N PRO A 12 35.46 29.41 113.79
CA PRO A 12 36.58 29.12 112.89
C PRO A 12 36.59 30.08 111.69
N GLY A 13 37.78 30.64 111.41
CA GLY A 13 38.04 31.56 110.31
C GLY A 13 37.94 30.90 108.94
N ARG A 14 37.35 31.62 107.98
CA ARG A 14 37.33 31.25 106.56
C ARG A 14 38.77 31.28 106.00
N PRO A 15 39.15 30.36 105.11
CA PRO A 15 40.46 30.43 104.46
C PRO A 15 40.52 31.66 103.55
N HIS A 16 41.44 32.57 103.84
CA HIS A 16 41.66 33.80 103.07
C HIS A 16 42.66 33.52 101.94
N PHE A 17 42.15 33.38 100.71
CA PHE A 17 42.98 33.28 99.50
C PHE A 17 43.60 34.64 99.14
N GLY A 18 44.93 34.68 99.03
CA GLY A 18 45.68 35.82 98.51
C GLY A 18 45.41 36.10 97.03
N VAL A 19 45.75 37.31 96.56
CA VAL A 19 45.44 37.81 95.21
C VAL A 19 45.95 36.89 94.09
N ARG A 20 47.12 36.24 94.28
CA ARG A 20 47.68 35.26 93.32
C ARG A 20 46.78 34.05 93.11
N ALA A 21 46.22 33.48 94.17
CA ALA A 21 45.39 32.27 94.07
C ALA A 21 44.04 32.53 93.38
N LYS A 22 43.52 33.76 93.49
CA LYS A 22 42.27 34.17 92.83
C LYS A 22 42.43 34.40 91.32
N LEU A 23 43.61 34.85 90.88
CA LEU A 23 43.93 35.03 89.45
C LEU A 23 44.14 33.69 88.73
N SER A 24 44.78 32.71 89.37
CA SER A 24 44.95 31.37 88.79
C SER A 24 43.61 30.67 88.53
N LEU A 25 42.63 30.87 89.42
CA LEU A 25 41.28 30.29 89.27
C LEU A 25 40.52 30.87 88.07
N ALA A 26 40.76 32.14 87.72
CA ALA A 26 40.14 32.80 86.56
C ALA A 26 40.67 32.25 85.22
N PHE A 27 41.97 31.98 85.14
CA PHE A 27 42.58 31.41 83.92
C PHE A 27 42.15 29.96 83.66
N ILE A 28 41.99 29.15 84.71
CA ILE A 28 41.46 27.79 84.60
C ILE A 28 40.02 27.81 84.06
N GLY A 29 39.20 28.78 84.49
CA GLY A 29 37.83 28.96 83.98
C GLY A 29 37.76 29.28 82.48
N MET A 30 38.63 30.16 81.98
CA MET A 30 38.70 30.48 80.55
C MET A 30 39.16 29.28 79.71
N ALA A 31 40.20 28.56 80.14
CA ALA A 31 40.68 27.38 79.42
C ALA A 31 39.61 26.29 79.32
N GLY A 32 38.80 26.10 80.38
CA GLY A 32 37.69 25.15 80.37
C GLY A 32 36.58 25.49 79.37
N MET A 33 36.29 26.77 79.16
CA MET A 33 35.27 27.22 78.19
C MET A 33 35.71 26.97 76.75
N THR A 34 36.99 27.16 76.42
CA THR A 34 37.53 26.89 75.08
C THR A 34 37.44 25.41 74.71
N VAL A 35 37.73 24.52 75.67
CA VAL A 35 37.60 23.07 75.48
C VAL A 35 36.13 22.67 75.24
N ALA A 36 35.19 23.26 75.99
CA ALA A 36 33.76 23.02 75.78
C ALA A 36 33.28 23.47 74.38
N ALA A 37 33.74 24.63 73.89
CA ALA A 37 33.41 25.12 72.55
C ALA A 37 33.92 24.17 71.45
N SER A 38 35.15 23.65 71.58
CA SER A 38 35.70 22.66 70.65
C SER A 38 34.91 21.35 70.63
N ILE A 39 34.40 20.90 71.79
CA ILE A 39 33.54 19.71 71.89
C ILE A 39 32.20 19.94 71.15
N VAL A 40 31.59 21.11 71.29
CA VAL A 40 30.36 21.48 70.57
C VAL A 40 30.59 21.51 69.06
N GLY A 41 31.72 22.05 68.60
CA GLY A 41 32.10 22.03 67.18
C GLY A 41 32.24 20.61 66.61
N LEU A 42 32.90 19.71 67.35
CA LEU A 42 33.04 18.30 66.98
C LEU A 42 31.69 17.57 66.90
N MET A 43 30.78 17.81 67.85
CA MET A 43 29.43 17.24 67.84
C MET A 43 28.58 17.78 66.69
N SER A 44 28.72 19.06 66.33
CA SER A 44 28.01 19.64 65.20
C SER A 44 28.50 19.08 63.86
N PHE A 45 29.80 18.83 63.72
CA PHE A 45 30.38 18.25 62.51
C PHE A 45 29.90 16.81 62.30
N SER A 46 29.88 15.99 63.35
CA SER A 46 29.40 14.60 63.27
C SER A 46 27.90 14.51 62.98
N ALA A 47 27.10 15.47 63.47
CA ALA A 47 25.66 15.55 63.20
C ALA A 47 25.32 15.86 61.72
N VAL A 48 26.23 16.51 60.99
CA VAL A 48 26.06 16.87 59.56
C VAL A 48 26.61 15.81 58.62
N GLN A 49 27.65 15.08 59.03
CA GLN A 49 28.29 14.06 58.22
C GLN A 49 27.36 12.87 57.92
N ALA A 50 26.55 12.45 58.90
CA ALA A 50 25.69 11.26 58.75
C ALA A 50 24.52 11.44 57.75
N PRO A 51 23.80 12.58 57.70
CA PRO A 51 22.79 12.82 56.67
C PRO A 51 23.38 13.03 55.26
N LEU A 52 24.49 13.77 55.13
CA LEU A 52 25.16 13.96 53.84
C LEU A 52 25.71 12.64 53.28
N GLY A 53 26.23 11.77 54.15
CA GLY A 53 26.65 10.42 53.79
C GLY A 53 25.51 9.61 53.17
N ARG A 54 24.30 9.67 53.74
CA ARG A 54 23.11 9.01 53.16
C ARG A 54 22.75 9.55 51.77
N ILE A 55 22.72 10.87 51.58
CA ILE A 55 22.39 11.43 50.26
C ILE A 55 23.38 10.98 49.18
N VAL A 56 24.69 11.07 49.47
CA VAL A 56 25.76 10.78 48.50
C VAL A 56 25.94 9.28 48.26
N GLN A 57 25.86 8.46 49.31
CA GLN A 57 26.18 7.03 49.20
C GLN A 57 24.97 6.14 48.91
N THR A 58 23.73 6.55 49.25
CA THR A 58 22.53 5.72 49.05
C THR A 58 21.54 6.36 48.08
N SER A 59 21.06 7.58 48.34
CA SER A 59 19.95 8.16 47.58
C SER A 59 20.28 8.42 46.09
N PHE A 60 21.46 8.96 45.76
CA PHE A 60 21.82 9.23 44.35
C PHE A 60 22.00 7.96 43.48
N PRO A 61 22.77 6.93 43.90
CA PRO A 61 22.87 5.69 43.14
C PRO A 61 21.53 5.00 42.90
N GLU A 62 20.63 5.02 43.89
CA GLU A 62 19.31 4.40 43.79
C GLU A 62 18.38 5.13 42.81
N MET A 63 18.45 6.47 42.76
CA MET A 63 17.75 7.26 41.74
C MET A 63 18.28 7.01 40.32
N ASP A 64 19.59 6.83 40.16
CA ASP A 64 20.18 6.47 38.86
C ASP A 64 19.68 5.10 38.38
N LEU A 65 19.64 4.11 39.29
CA LEU A 65 19.06 2.79 39.00
C LEU A 65 17.59 2.87 38.58
N ALA A 66 16.78 3.66 39.29
CA ALA A 66 15.36 3.85 38.95
C ALA A 66 15.18 4.52 37.57
N LYS A 67 16.03 5.48 37.20
CA LYS A 67 16.02 6.10 35.87
C LYS A 67 16.43 5.12 34.76
N ARG A 68 17.45 4.30 34.98
CA ARG A 68 17.85 3.24 34.04
C ARG A 68 16.75 2.19 33.85
N LEU A 69 16.05 1.82 34.94
CA LEU A 69 14.89 0.94 34.89
C LEU A 69 13.77 1.51 34.02
N ALA A 70 13.47 2.80 34.15
CA ALA A 70 12.49 3.48 33.31
C ALA A 70 12.90 3.45 31.83
N GLY A 71 14.19 3.69 31.53
CA GLY A 71 14.75 3.61 30.18
C GLY A 71 14.62 2.23 29.54
N GLU A 72 15.02 1.17 30.25
CA GLU A 72 14.92 -0.21 29.72
C GLU A 72 13.46 -0.66 29.57
N SER A 73 12.58 -0.31 30.52
CA SER A 73 11.14 -0.61 30.40
C SER A 73 10.49 0.12 29.22
N GLY A 74 10.86 1.38 28.98
CA GLY A 74 10.40 2.14 27.82
C GLY A 74 10.85 1.53 26.50
N ALA A 75 12.11 1.09 26.42
CA ALA A 75 12.63 0.41 25.24
C ALA A 75 11.96 -0.95 24.98
N ILE A 76 11.68 -1.71 26.05
CA ILE A 76 10.95 -2.99 25.99
C ILE A 76 9.52 -2.77 25.47
N ALA A 77 8.82 -1.74 25.96
CA ALA A 77 7.48 -1.39 25.49
C ALA A 77 7.46 -0.92 24.02
N ALA A 78 8.51 -0.20 23.59
CA ALA A 78 8.67 0.24 22.20
C ALA A 78 9.04 -0.90 21.23
N ALA A 79 9.63 -1.99 21.73
CA ALA A 79 9.96 -3.15 20.91
C ALA A 79 8.76 -4.07 20.63
N ALA A 80 7.70 -4.01 21.45
CA ALA A 80 6.52 -4.85 21.30
C ALA A 80 5.82 -4.66 19.93
N PRO A 81 5.55 -3.43 19.44
CA PRO A 81 5.02 -3.22 18.09
C PRO A 81 5.99 -3.64 16.98
N ALA A 82 7.30 -3.50 17.20
CA ALA A 82 8.31 -3.91 16.22
C ALA A 82 8.32 -5.43 16.01
N LEU A 83 8.08 -6.22 17.07
CA LEU A 83 7.92 -7.67 16.99
C LEU A 83 6.67 -8.09 16.20
N ASP A 84 5.59 -7.31 16.29
CA ASP A 84 4.37 -7.54 15.51
C ASP A 84 4.55 -7.24 14.01
N ALA A 85 5.34 -6.23 13.66
CA ALA A 85 5.57 -5.83 12.27
C ALA A 85 6.48 -6.81 11.48
N VAL A 86 7.05 -7.82 12.14
CA VAL A 86 7.96 -8.77 11.50
C VAL A 86 7.25 -9.64 10.45
N ASP A 87 7.92 -9.82 9.31
CA ASP A 87 7.46 -10.52 8.12
C ASP A 87 8.00 -11.96 7.97
N GLY A 88 8.92 -12.41 8.83
CA GLY A 88 9.54 -13.73 8.71
C GLY A 88 10.08 -14.34 10.00
N GLN A 89 10.25 -15.66 9.99
CA GLN A 89 10.67 -16.47 11.15
C GLN A 89 12.04 -16.03 11.69
N ASP A 90 13.00 -15.78 10.79
CA ASP A 90 14.37 -15.43 11.16
C ASP A 90 14.46 -14.03 11.75
N ASN A 91 13.73 -13.07 11.17
CA ASN A 91 13.63 -11.71 11.68
C ASN A 91 12.99 -11.70 13.08
N ARG A 92 11.98 -12.55 13.31
CA ARG A 92 11.34 -12.71 14.63
C ARG A 92 12.34 -13.30 15.63
N ASN A 93 13.03 -14.37 15.22
CA ASN A 93 14.29 -14.90 15.76
C ASN A 93 15.17 -13.85 16.43
N ARG A 94 15.68 -12.95 15.58
CA ARG A 94 16.63 -11.91 15.96
C ARG A 94 16.00 -10.88 16.89
N MET A 95 14.81 -10.38 16.54
CA MET A 95 14.10 -9.36 17.32
C MET A 95 13.78 -9.87 18.74
N TYR A 96 13.27 -11.08 18.87
CA TYR A 96 12.98 -11.69 20.17
C TYR A 96 14.26 -11.87 21.00
N THR A 97 15.38 -12.26 20.38
CA THR A 97 16.67 -12.37 21.06
C THR A 97 17.13 -11.03 21.64
N GLU A 98 16.98 -9.93 20.89
CA GLU A 98 17.29 -8.58 21.37
C GLU A 98 16.38 -8.16 22.54
N ILE A 99 15.07 -8.39 22.39
CA ILE A 99 14.06 -8.10 23.42
C ILE A 99 14.36 -8.86 24.72
N MET A 100 14.69 -10.15 24.63
CA MET A 100 15.06 -10.95 25.79
C MET A 100 16.38 -10.50 26.42
N GLY A 101 17.33 -10.00 25.62
CA GLY A 101 18.52 -9.34 26.13
C GLY A 101 18.21 -8.09 26.97
N ARG A 102 17.26 -7.27 26.51
CA ARG A 102 16.74 -6.10 27.26
C ARG A 102 16.01 -6.55 28.53
N GLY A 103 15.14 -7.55 28.43
CA GLY A 103 14.43 -8.13 29.58
C GLY A 103 15.38 -8.62 30.68
N LYS A 104 16.50 -9.28 30.32
CA LYS A 104 17.54 -9.68 31.28
C LYS A 104 18.18 -8.49 31.99
N ARG A 105 18.47 -7.40 31.27
CA ARG A 105 19.00 -6.16 31.88
C ARG A 105 17.98 -5.51 32.81
N LEU A 106 16.71 -5.44 32.42
CA LEU A 106 15.63 -4.95 33.27
C LEU A 106 15.56 -5.76 34.58
N THR A 107 15.51 -7.09 34.51
CA THR A 107 15.47 -7.96 35.71
C THR A 107 16.72 -7.79 36.58
N GLY A 108 17.90 -7.64 35.97
CA GLY A 108 19.14 -7.36 36.70
C GLY A 108 19.07 -6.05 37.49
N LEU A 109 18.61 -4.97 36.86
CA LEU A 109 18.44 -3.66 37.51
C LEU A 109 17.38 -3.71 38.63
N VAL A 110 16.28 -4.45 38.44
CA VAL A 110 15.25 -4.64 39.47
C VAL A 110 15.82 -5.38 40.67
N THR A 111 16.62 -6.43 40.42
CA THR A 111 17.27 -7.21 41.48
C THR A 111 18.28 -6.36 42.25
N GLU A 112 19.03 -5.50 41.58
CA GLU A 112 19.95 -4.56 42.24
C GLU A 112 19.20 -3.54 43.11
N LEU A 113 18.06 -3.02 42.61
CA LEU A 113 17.21 -2.11 43.39
C LEU A 113 16.63 -2.81 44.63
N ALA A 114 16.17 -4.06 44.49
CA ALA A 114 15.66 -4.88 45.61
C ALA A 114 16.74 -5.22 46.64
N ALA A 115 17.98 -5.48 46.22
CA ALA A 115 19.08 -5.71 47.13
C ALA A 115 19.42 -4.47 47.97
N ARG A 116 19.23 -3.27 47.41
CA ARG A 116 19.45 -2.00 48.12
C ARG A 116 18.28 -1.59 49.01
N ARG A 117 17.05 -2.00 48.65
CA ARG A 117 15.81 -1.72 49.39
C ARG A 117 14.96 -2.98 49.61
N PRO A 118 15.36 -3.90 50.51
CA PRO A 118 14.68 -5.18 50.70
C PRO A 118 13.28 -5.05 51.34
N ASP A 119 13.06 -4.03 52.16
CA ASP A 119 11.81 -3.83 52.92
C ASP A 119 10.84 -2.83 52.25
N ASP A 120 11.15 -2.37 51.02
CA ASP A 120 10.34 -1.36 50.33
C ASP A 120 9.20 -2.01 49.51
N PRO A 121 7.92 -1.75 49.85
CA PRO A 121 6.78 -2.35 49.15
C PRO A 121 6.68 -1.93 47.68
N LEU A 122 7.15 -0.74 47.31
CA LEU A 122 7.12 -0.26 45.93
C LEU A 122 8.11 -1.05 45.05
N VAL A 123 9.22 -1.53 45.62
CA VAL A 123 10.19 -2.36 44.90
C VAL A 123 9.60 -3.74 44.56
N GLY A 124 8.78 -4.30 45.45
CA GLY A 124 8.00 -5.52 45.16
C GLY A 124 7.02 -5.32 43.99
N GLU A 125 6.35 -4.17 43.93
CA GLU A 125 5.48 -3.81 42.80
C GLU A 125 6.27 -3.66 41.48
N VAL A 126 7.46 -3.03 41.51
CA VAL A 126 8.36 -2.93 40.35
C VAL A 126 8.74 -4.32 39.84
N GLN A 127 9.07 -5.24 40.74
CA GLN A 127 9.45 -6.61 40.38
C GLN A 127 8.32 -7.40 39.72
N ASP A 128 7.11 -7.38 40.30
CA ASP A 128 5.92 -8.01 39.71
C ASP A 128 5.64 -7.47 38.30
N LYS A 129 5.69 -6.15 38.12
CA LYS A 129 5.40 -5.51 36.84
C LYS A 129 6.47 -5.80 35.78
N ALA A 130 7.76 -5.84 36.15
CA ALA A 130 8.83 -6.26 35.26
C ALA A 130 8.65 -7.71 34.77
N THR A 131 8.29 -8.64 35.66
CA THR A 131 8.01 -10.03 35.29
C THR A 131 6.82 -10.13 34.32
N ARG A 132 5.74 -9.37 34.55
CA ARG A 132 4.58 -9.34 33.65
C ARG A 132 4.90 -8.77 32.27
N LEU A 133 5.74 -7.74 32.18
CA LEU A 133 6.19 -7.18 30.90
C LEU A 133 6.91 -8.21 30.05
N ILE A 134 7.86 -8.95 30.65
CA ILE A 134 8.62 -10.00 29.95
C ILE A 134 7.68 -11.15 29.56
N ALA A 135 6.81 -11.61 30.46
CA ALA A 135 5.86 -12.68 30.16
C ALA A 135 4.90 -12.33 29.01
N THR A 136 4.47 -11.06 28.93
CA THR A 136 3.60 -10.60 27.84
C THR A 136 4.32 -10.63 26.49
N LEU A 137 5.61 -10.26 26.46
CA LEU A 137 6.43 -10.31 25.24
C LEU A 137 6.74 -11.73 24.79
N ASP A 138 6.92 -12.65 25.73
CA ASP A 138 7.09 -14.08 25.43
C ASP A 138 5.84 -14.67 24.78
N ALA A 139 4.66 -14.39 25.36
CA ALA A 139 3.38 -14.74 24.77
C ALA A 139 3.20 -14.11 23.37
N GLN A 140 3.62 -12.85 23.21
CA GLN A 140 3.57 -12.15 21.93
C GLN A 140 4.43 -12.84 20.87
N ASN A 141 5.66 -13.23 21.21
CA ASN A 141 6.55 -13.96 20.31
C ASN A 141 5.94 -15.28 19.85
N MET A 142 5.29 -16.03 20.75
CA MET A 142 4.60 -17.27 20.40
C MET A 142 3.45 -17.03 19.41
N VAL A 143 2.62 -16.00 19.66
CA VAL A 143 1.48 -15.66 18.78
C VAL A 143 1.94 -15.17 17.41
N VAL A 144 2.93 -14.27 17.37
CA VAL A 144 3.55 -13.81 16.10
C VAL A 144 4.13 -14.98 15.34
N GLY A 145 4.77 -15.94 16.02
CA GLY A 145 5.31 -17.11 15.36
C GLY A 145 4.26 -18.03 14.76
N ARG A 146 3.20 -18.33 15.51
CA ARG A 146 2.05 -19.06 14.99
C ARG A 146 1.42 -18.35 13.79
N ARG A 147 1.28 -17.02 13.83
CA ARG A 147 0.76 -16.22 12.71
C ARG A 147 1.63 -16.35 11.45
N LEU A 148 2.95 -16.27 11.60
CA LEU A 148 3.89 -16.42 10.48
C LEU A 148 3.86 -17.83 9.88
N ASP A 149 3.76 -18.87 10.70
CA ASP A 149 3.63 -20.25 10.23
C ASP A 149 2.30 -20.47 9.47
N LEU A 150 1.20 -19.92 9.99
CA LEU A 150 -0.12 -19.93 9.32
C LEU A 150 -0.08 -19.19 7.99
N ARG A 151 0.54 -18.01 7.95
CA ARG A 151 0.72 -17.24 6.71
C ARG A 151 1.50 -18.04 5.67
N LYS A 152 2.61 -18.67 6.06
CA LYS A 152 3.42 -19.51 5.17
C LYS A 152 2.62 -20.70 4.63
N ALA A 153 1.83 -21.37 5.47
CA ALA A 153 0.95 -22.46 5.05
C ALA A 153 -0.12 -21.98 4.06
N ARG A 154 -0.71 -20.80 4.31
CA ARG A 154 -1.70 -20.16 3.42
C ARG A 154 -1.10 -19.79 2.07
N GLU A 155 0.09 -19.20 2.05
CA GLU A 155 0.81 -18.85 0.82
C GLU A 155 1.14 -20.10 -0.01
N ALA A 156 1.63 -21.17 0.63
CA ALA A 156 1.87 -22.46 -0.02
C ALA A 156 0.58 -23.09 -0.58
N ALA A 157 -0.52 -23.05 0.18
CA ALA A 157 -1.82 -23.54 -0.28
C ALA A 157 -2.37 -22.72 -1.46
N THR A 158 -2.15 -21.40 -1.47
CA THR A 158 -2.56 -20.52 -2.57
C THR A 158 -1.77 -20.82 -3.84
N ALA A 159 -0.45 -21.03 -3.72
CA ALA A 159 0.40 -21.40 -4.86
C ALA A 159 0.03 -22.78 -5.44
N GLU A 160 -0.25 -23.77 -4.59
CA GLU A 160 -0.69 -25.08 -5.05
C GLU A 160 -2.09 -25.02 -5.68
N LEU A 161 -3.03 -24.22 -5.14
CA LEU A 161 -4.33 -23.99 -5.76
C LEU A 161 -4.20 -23.44 -7.19
N ALA A 162 -3.31 -22.46 -7.40
CA ALA A 162 -3.07 -21.91 -8.74
C ALA A 162 -2.63 -23.00 -9.72
N LYS A 163 -1.71 -23.88 -9.30
CA LYS A 163 -1.27 -25.03 -10.10
C LYS A 163 -2.40 -26.01 -10.40
N ARG A 164 -3.29 -26.28 -9.44
CA ARG A 164 -4.47 -27.15 -9.65
C ARG A 164 -5.46 -26.54 -10.62
N TYR A 165 -5.68 -25.23 -10.53
CA TYR A 165 -6.54 -24.49 -11.43
C TYR A 165 -5.98 -24.45 -12.87
N ASP A 166 -4.67 -24.27 -13.05
CA ASP A 166 -4.04 -24.39 -14.38
C ASP A 166 -4.26 -25.79 -14.97
N GLY A 167 -4.04 -26.85 -14.19
CA GLY A 167 -4.31 -28.22 -14.63
C GLY A 167 -5.79 -28.49 -14.94
N PHE A 168 -6.72 -27.83 -14.25
CA PHE A 168 -8.15 -27.85 -14.59
C PHE A 168 -8.42 -27.21 -15.95
N LEU A 169 -7.81 -26.05 -16.23
CA LEU A 169 -7.95 -25.37 -17.52
C LEU A 169 -7.32 -26.16 -18.67
N ASP A 170 -6.22 -26.87 -18.43
CA ASP A 170 -5.56 -27.74 -19.42
C ASP A 170 -6.45 -28.91 -19.84
N ILE A 171 -7.27 -29.43 -18.93
CA ILE A 171 -8.28 -30.46 -19.26
C ILE A 171 -9.48 -29.83 -19.97
N LEU A 172 -9.94 -28.65 -19.53
CA LEU A 172 -11.19 -28.06 -19.98
C LEU A 172 -11.10 -27.38 -21.35
N ARG A 173 -10.01 -26.67 -21.65
CA ARG A 173 -9.85 -25.88 -22.87
C ARG A 173 -9.96 -26.74 -24.15
N PRO A 174 -9.30 -27.90 -24.25
CA PRO A 174 -9.48 -28.78 -25.42
C PRO A 174 -10.92 -29.26 -25.59
N GLN A 175 -11.68 -29.41 -24.50
CA GLN A 175 -13.07 -29.86 -24.57
C GLN A 175 -14.01 -28.76 -25.08
N ILE A 176 -13.80 -27.51 -24.64
CA ILE A 176 -14.51 -26.34 -25.17
C ILE A 176 -14.25 -26.21 -26.68
N GLU A 177 -12.99 -26.32 -27.09
CA GLU A 177 -12.58 -26.23 -28.50
C GLU A 177 -13.15 -27.38 -29.33
N ALA A 178 -13.03 -28.62 -28.87
CA ALA A 178 -13.59 -29.79 -29.54
C ALA A 178 -15.12 -29.68 -29.68
N SER A 179 -15.82 -29.20 -28.65
CA SER A 179 -17.26 -28.99 -28.69
C SER A 179 -17.66 -27.85 -29.65
N SER A 180 -16.89 -26.77 -29.71
CA SER A 180 -17.08 -25.68 -30.68
C SER A 180 -16.87 -26.18 -32.11
N ASN A 181 -15.81 -26.94 -32.35
CA ASN A 181 -15.50 -27.52 -33.66
C ASN A 181 -16.59 -28.49 -34.12
N ARG A 182 -17.17 -29.30 -33.22
CA ARG A 182 -18.33 -30.15 -33.53
C ARG A 182 -19.56 -29.35 -33.93
N LEU A 183 -19.85 -28.24 -33.24
CA LEU A 183 -20.95 -27.35 -33.61
C LEU A 183 -20.75 -26.73 -35.00
N HIS A 184 -19.54 -26.25 -35.29
CA HIS A 184 -19.20 -25.74 -36.62
C HIS A 184 -19.32 -26.82 -37.71
N ALA A 185 -18.77 -28.02 -37.46
CA ALA A 185 -18.84 -29.13 -38.40
C ALA A 185 -20.30 -29.57 -38.66
N GLY A 186 -21.13 -29.67 -37.62
CA GLY A 186 -22.55 -30.00 -37.75
C GLY A 186 -23.34 -28.93 -38.52
N GLY A 187 -23.03 -27.65 -38.30
CA GLY A 187 -23.63 -26.54 -39.05
C GLY A 187 -23.28 -26.59 -40.54
N ASN A 188 -22.01 -26.84 -40.86
CA ASN A 188 -21.54 -26.98 -42.24
C ASN A 188 -22.15 -28.21 -42.94
N ALA A 189 -22.27 -29.34 -42.22
CA ALA A 189 -22.90 -30.54 -42.75
C ALA A 189 -24.39 -30.30 -43.07
N LEU A 190 -25.12 -29.63 -42.17
CA LEU A 190 -26.51 -29.24 -42.40
C LEU A 190 -26.65 -28.38 -43.67
N ASP A 191 -25.81 -27.36 -43.82
CA ASP A 191 -25.85 -26.46 -44.98
C ASP A 191 -25.55 -27.21 -46.29
N THR A 192 -24.46 -27.99 -46.31
CA THR A 192 -23.98 -28.71 -47.50
C THR A 192 -24.99 -29.78 -47.95
N GLU A 193 -25.49 -30.60 -47.02
CA GLU A 193 -26.42 -31.68 -47.37
C GLU A 193 -27.81 -31.13 -47.73
N THR A 194 -28.29 -30.09 -47.05
CA THR A 194 -29.56 -29.43 -47.39
C THR A 194 -29.49 -28.76 -48.76
N SER A 195 -28.39 -28.06 -49.07
CA SER A 195 -28.19 -27.42 -50.38
C SER A 195 -28.23 -28.45 -51.51
N LYS A 196 -27.55 -29.59 -51.34
CA LYS A 196 -27.52 -30.68 -52.32
C LYS A 196 -28.91 -31.26 -52.60
N ASP A 197 -29.72 -31.45 -51.57
CA ASP A 197 -31.08 -31.96 -51.73
C ASP A 197 -32.03 -30.92 -52.35
N LEU A 198 -31.86 -29.63 -52.02
CA LEU A 198 -32.59 -28.53 -52.66
C LEU A 198 -32.24 -28.39 -54.15
N ASP A 199 -30.97 -28.54 -54.52
CA ASP A 199 -30.54 -28.53 -55.92
C ASP A 199 -31.14 -29.70 -56.71
N SER A 200 -31.15 -30.89 -56.10
CA SER A 200 -31.79 -32.08 -56.69
C SER A 200 -33.29 -31.88 -56.87
N MET A 201 -33.96 -31.29 -55.89
CA MET A 201 -35.39 -30.94 -55.97
C MET A 201 -35.64 -29.91 -57.07
N ASN A 202 -34.82 -28.87 -57.16
CA ASN A 202 -34.91 -27.85 -58.22
C ASN A 202 -34.75 -28.46 -59.62
N ALA A 203 -33.80 -29.39 -59.78
CA ALA A 203 -33.63 -30.12 -61.04
C ALA A 203 -34.87 -30.96 -61.39
N ALA A 204 -35.46 -31.65 -60.41
CA ALA A 204 -36.68 -32.43 -60.61
C ALA A 204 -37.91 -31.53 -60.92
N VAL A 205 -38.04 -30.36 -60.29
CA VAL A 205 -39.07 -29.36 -60.61
C VAL A 205 -38.93 -28.86 -62.04
N ARG A 206 -37.71 -28.48 -62.46
CA ARG A 206 -37.46 -28.04 -63.85
C ARG A 206 -37.82 -29.11 -64.87
N SER A 207 -37.43 -30.36 -64.61
CA SER A 207 -37.80 -31.52 -65.44
C SER A 207 -39.31 -31.71 -65.53
N LEU A 208 -40.02 -31.60 -64.39
CA LEU A 208 -41.46 -31.72 -64.32
C LEU A 208 -42.17 -30.62 -65.13
N VAL A 209 -41.70 -29.37 -65.04
CA VAL A 209 -42.22 -28.24 -65.81
C VAL A 209 -42.05 -28.50 -67.31
N ALA A 210 -40.85 -28.86 -67.77
CA ALA A 210 -40.59 -29.16 -69.18
C ALA A 210 -41.47 -30.30 -69.71
N LEU A 211 -41.69 -31.35 -68.93
CA LEU A 211 -42.59 -32.46 -69.29
C LEU A 211 -44.06 -32.00 -69.42
N PHE A 212 -44.53 -31.10 -68.55
CA PHE A 212 -45.87 -30.52 -68.66
C PHE A 212 -46.00 -29.57 -69.84
N GLU A 213 -44.96 -28.79 -70.15
CA GLU A 213 -44.92 -27.93 -71.34
C GLU A 213 -45.00 -28.75 -72.62
N VAL A 214 -44.24 -29.84 -72.74
CA VAL A 214 -44.35 -30.76 -73.89
C VAL A 214 -45.77 -31.31 -74.00
N ARG A 215 -46.37 -31.76 -72.90
CA ARG A 215 -47.75 -32.26 -72.92
C ARG A 215 -48.75 -31.18 -73.36
N GLY A 216 -48.57 -29.94 -72.88
CA GLY A 216 -49.42 -28.81 -73.20
C GLY A 216 -49.30 -28.39 -74.67
N HIS A 217 -48.08 -28.22 -75.17
CA HIS A 217 -47.82 -27.84 -76.56
C HIS A 217 -48.22 -28.94 -77.55
N LEU A 218 -48.02 -30.21 -77.21
CA LEU A 218 -48.50 -31.35 -77.99
C LEU A 218 -50.02 -31.31 -78.16
N THR A 219 -50.74 -31.07 -77.06
CA THR A 219 -52.21 -30.99 -77.08
C THR A 219 -52.69 -29.79 -77.90
N THR A 220 -52.02 -28.65 -77.75
CA THR A 220 -52.34 -27.42 -78.52
C THR A 220 -52.12 -27.63 -80.02
N ALA A 221 -50.99 -28.26 -80.40
CA ALA A 221 -50.67 -28.57 -81.79
C ALA A 221 -51.67 -29.57 -82.39
N ALA A 222 -52.06 -30.61 -81.63
CA ALA A 222 -53.04 -31.59 -82.08
C ALA A 222 -54.43 -30.99 -82.29
N GLU A 223 -54.86 -30.12 -81.38
CA GLU A 223 -56.11 -29.40 -81.52
C GLU A 223 -56.12 -28.45 -82.73
N ALA A 224 -55.03 -27.72 -82.96
CA ALA A 224 -54.88 -26.86 -84.12
C ALA A 224 -54.94 -27.68 -85.42
N MET A 225 -54.27 -28.83 -85.48
CA MET A 225 -54.35 -29.76 -86.60
C MET A 225 -55.77 -30.32 -86.80
N ALA A 226 -56.44 -30.76 -85.73
CA ALA A 226 -57.80 -31.31 -85.81
C ALA A 226 -58.85 -30.25 -86.23
N ARG A 227 -58.74 -29.01 -85.71
CA ARG A 227 -59.58 -27.88 -86.16
C ARG A 227 -59.26 -27.48 -87.59
N GLY A 228 -57.97 -27.46 -87.94
CA GLY A 228 -57.48 -27.24 -89.30
C GLY A 228 -58.09 -28.24 -90.28
N GLY A 229 -58.03 -29.53 -89.99
CA GLY A 229 -58.63 -30.60 -90.81
C GLY A 229 -60.15 -30.49 -90.99
N ASN A 230 -60.85 -29.82 -90.08
CA ASN A 230 -62.28 -29.58 -90.13
C ASN A 230 -62.67 -28.18 -90.66
N ALA A 231 -61.70 -27.32 -91.02
CA ALA A 231 -61.96 -25.95 -91.44
C ALA A 231 -62.86 -25.91 -92.69
N LEU A 232 -63.94 -25.14 -92.66
CA LEU A 232 -64.91 -25.05 -93.76
C LEU A 232 -64.50 -24.03 -94.83
N VAL A 233 -63.66 -23.06 -94.48
CA VAL A 233 -63.23 -21.94 -95.33
C VAL A 233 -61.72 -21.69 -95.16
N ALA A 234 -61.10 -21.07 -96.17
CA ALA A 234 -59.65 -20.87 -96.24
C ALA A 234 -59.08 -20.04 -95.07
N ASP A 235 -59.77 -18.98 -94.65
CA ASP A 235 -59.30 -18.11 -93.57
C ASP A 235 -59.18 -18.86 -92.23
N GLY A 236 -60.17 -19.71 -91.92
CA GLY A 236 -60.15 -20.56 -90.72
C GLY A 236 -59.03 -21.60 -90.75
N LEU A 237 -58.66 -22.10 -91.94
CA LEU A 237 -57.54 -23.03 -92.10
C LEU A 237 -56.20 -22.34 -91.84
N ILE A 238 -55.99 -21.14 -92.40
CA ILE A 238 -54.76 -20.35 -92.22
C ILE A 238 -54.55 -20.01 -90.75
N GLN A 239 -55.61 -19.60 -90.04
CA GLN A 239 -55.53 -19.29 -88.62
C GLN A 239 -55.10 -20.50 -87.77
N GLN A 240 -55.64 -21.69 -88.06
CA GLN A 240 -55.24 -22.90 -87.34
C GLN A 240 -53.83 -23.36 -87.72
N GLN A 241 -53.38 -23.13 -88.96
CA GLN A 241 -52.02 -23.44 -89.39
C GLN A 241 -50.98 -22.58 -88.65
N GLN A 242 -51.25 -21.29 -88.47
CA GLN A 242 -50.39 -20.40 -87.66
C GLN A 242 -50.33 -20.86 -86.19
N SER A 243 -51.49 -21.15 -85.60
CA SER A 243 -51.55 -21.68 -84.22
C SER A 243 -50.79 -23.00 -84.06
N TYR A 244 -50.82 -23.87 -85.07
CA TYR A 244 -50.04 -25.10 -85.09
C TYR A 244 -48.53 -24.80 -85.17
N GLN A 245 -48.08 -23.91 -86.07
CA GLN A 245 -46.66 -23.60 -86.21
C GLN A 245 -46.06 -23.02 -84.92
N GLU A 246 -46.78 -22.15 -84.22
CA GLU A 246 -46.36 -21.65 -82.91
C GLU A 246 -46.29 -22.77 -81.86
N ALA A 247 -47.31 -23.63 -81.80
CA ALA A 247 -47.33 -24.75 -80.87
C ALA A 247 -46.25 -25.80 -81.18
N ALA A 248 -45.96 -26.04 -82.46
CA ALA A 248 -44.92 -26.94 -82.94
C ALA A 248 -43.51 -26.44 -82.57
N ALA A 249 -43.25 -25.14 -82.76
CA ALA A 249 -41.99 -24.52 -82.37
C ALA A 249 -41.78 -24.61 -80.84
N ARG A 250 -42.82 -24.32 -80.05
CA ARG A 250 -42.77 -24.45 -78.59
C ARG A 250 -42.63 -25.90 -78.13
N LEU A 251 -43.30 -26.83 -78.81
CA LEU A 251 -43.19 -28.27 -78.54
C LEU A 251 -41.76 -28.76 -78.78
N ALA A 252 -41.16 -28.41 -79.90
CA ALA A 252 -39.77 -28.77 -80.21
C ALA A 252 -38.79 -28.16 -79.19
N GLY A 253 -39.00 -26.90 -78.80
CA GLY A 253 -38.22 -26.23 -77.75
C GLY A 253 -38.34 -26.92 -76.39
N ALA A 254 -39.56 -27.24 -75.96
CA ALA A 254 -39.81 -27.92 -74.70
C ALA A 254 -39.22 -29.34 -74.67
N VAL A 255 -39.25 -30.08 -75.78
CA VAL A 255 -38.58 -31.40 -75.89
C VAL A 255 -37.06 -31.27 -75.74
N GLY A 256 -36.46 -30.20 -76.28
CA GLY A 256 -35.03 -29.94 -76.14
C GLY A 256 -34.59 -29.59 -74.71
N GLN A 257 -35.51 -29.15 -73.85
CA GLN A 257 -35.25 -28.86 -72.43
C GLN A 257 -35.40 -30.11 -71.54
N ILE A 258 -35.98 -31.19 -72.06
CA ILE A 258 -36.06 -32.46 -71.34
C ILE A 258 -34.68 -33.14 -71.40
N GLY A 259 -34.22 -33.66 -70.25
CA GLY A 259 -32.92 -34.33 -70.17
C GLY A 259 -32.76 -35.51 -71.16
N PRO A 260 -31.51 -35.85 -71.54
CA PRO A 260 -31.20 -36.78 -72.64
C PRO A 260 -31.80 -38.19 -72.47
N ALA A 261 -32.00 -38.63 -71.22
CA ALA A 261 -32.60 -39.92 -70.91
C ALA A 261 -34.09 -40.05 -71.32
N VAL A 262 -34.80 -38.92 -71.43
CA VAL A 262 -36.22 -38.90 -71.82
C VAL A 262 -36.40 -38.29 -73.22
N ALA A 263 -35.53 -37.37 -73.63
CA ALA A 263 -35.59 -36.70 -74.92
C ALA A 263 -35.38 -37.64 -76.12
N GLY A 264 -34.53 -38.66 -76.01
CA GLY A 264 -34.13 -39.49 -77.16
C GLY A 264 -35.30 -40.21 -77.86
N ASP A 265 -36.17 -40.85 -77.08
CA ASP A 265 -37.34 -41.57 -77.61
C ASP A 265 -38.48 -40.61 -77.97
N LEU A 266 -38.64 -39.56 -77.17
CA LEU A 266 -39.72 -38.58 -77.30
C LEU A 266 -39.54 -37.67 -78.52
N SER A 267 -38.31 -37.26 -78.84
CA SER A 267 -38.00 -36.41 -79.99
C SER A 267 -38.36 -37.09 -81.31
N GLY A 268 -38.16 -38.40 -81.41
CA GLY A 268 -38.56 -39.17 -82.59
C GLY A 268 -40.08 -39.26 -82.75
N MET A 269 -40.80 -39.50 -81.65
CA MET A 269 -42.27 -39.50 -81.65
C MET A 269 -42.85 -38.14 -82.00
N VAL A 270 -42.31 -37.07 -81.39
CA VAL A 270 -42.72 -35.69 -81.65
C VAL A 270 -42.44 -35.31 -83.11
N GLY A 271 -41.30 -35.70 -83.67
CA GLY A 271 -41.00 -35.50 -85.09
C GLY A 271 -42.03 -36.16 -86.02
N ARG A 272 -42.44 -37.41 -85.73
CA ARG A 272 -43.50 -38.08 -86.47
C ARG A 272 -44.86 -37.41 -86.30
N PHE A 273 -45.18 -36.97 -85.09
CA PHE A 273 -46.40 -36.23 -84.80
C PHE A 273 -46.48 -34.92 -85.59
N LEU A 274 -45.39 -34.14 -85.64
CA LEU A 274 -45.33 -32.88 -86.40
C LEU A 274 -45.43 -33.11 -87.92
N ALA A 275 -44.96 -34.25 -88.43
CA ALA A 275 -45.11 -34.60 -89.85
C ALA A 275 -46.58 -34.73 -90.30
N PHE A 276 -47.55 -34.88 -89.38
CA PHE A 276 -48.97 -34.81 -89.73
C PHE A 276 -49.45 -33.39 -90.02
N GLY A 277 -48.81 -32.36 -89.48
CA GLY A 277 -49.13 -30.96 -89.76
C GLY A 277 -48.35 -30.41 -90.97
N ASP A 278 -47.13 -30.91 -91.18
CA ASP A 278 -46.18 -30.35 -92.13
C ASP A 278 -46.11 -31.10 -93.48
N GLY A 279 -45.63 -30.42 -94.53
CA GLY A 279 -45.36 -31.01 -95.84
C GLY A 279 -46.57 -31.20 -96.76
N GLU A 280 -46.33 -31.74 -97.96
CA GLU A 280 -47.34 -31.84 -99.04
C GLU A 280 -48.51 -32.80 -98.72
N THR A 281 -48.28 -33.70 -97.76
CA THR A 281 -49.22 -34.71 -97.25
C THR A 281 -49.76 -34.36 -95.86
N GLY A 282 -49.40 -33.19 -95.31
CA GLY A 282 -49.88 -32.73 -94.01
C GLY A 282 -51.36 -32.33 -94.03
N ILE A 283 -51.99 -32.34 -92.86
CA ILE A 283 -53.41 -32.06 -92.65
C ILE A 283 -53.81 -30.70 -93.24
N PHE A 284 -52.98 -29.67 -93.07
CA PHE A 284 -53.28 -28.32 -93.57
C PHE A 284 -53.26 -28.26 -95.10
N GLU A 285 -52.27 -28.88 -95.75
CA GLU A 285 -52.16 -28.92 -97.22
C GLU A 285 -53.27 -29.79 -97.84
N LEU A 286 -53.52 -30.97 -97.26
CA LEU A 286 -54.62 -31.84 -97.68
C LEU A 286 -55.98 -31.15 -97.53
N ARG A 287 -56.21 -30.43 -96.43
CA ARG A 287 -57.47 -29.70 -96.24
C ARG A 287 -57.58 -28.48 -97.16
N GLY A 288 -56.49 -27.77 -97.41
CA GLY A 288 -56.44 -26.68 -98.39
C GLY A 288 -56.82 -27.16 -99.80
N LYS A 289 -56.32 -28.33 -100.20
CA LYS A 289 -56.71 -29.00 -101.45
C LYS A 289 -58.19 -29.39 -101.44
N ALA A 290 -58.71 -29.94 -100.34
CA ALA A 290 -60.12 -30.33 -100.21
C ALA A 290 -61.09 -29.12 -100.31
N ILE A 291 -60.76 -27.97 -99.71
CA ILE A 291 -61.59 -26.76 -99.77
C ILE A 291 -61.67 -26.22 -101.22
N LYS A 292 -60.59 -26.34 -102.00
CA LYS A 292 -60.48 -25.86 -103.39
C LYS A 292 -60.97 -26.88 -104.44
N ALA A 293 -61.17 -28.15 -104.06
CA ALA A 293 -61.52 -29.22 -104.99
C ALA A 293 -62.97 -29.09 -105.53
N PRO A 294 -63.23 -29.53 -106.78
CA PRO A 294 -64.57 -29.70 -107.32
C PRO A 294 -65.40 -30.70 -106.50
N GLU A 295 -66.73 -30.56 -106.50
CA GLU A 295 -67.65 -31.31 -105.63
C GLU A 295 -67.49 -32.85 -105.72
N ALA A 296 -67.14 -33.37 -106.90
CA ALA A 296 -66.90 -34.80 -107.13
C ALA A 296 -65.64 -35.37 -106.47
N GLU A 297 -64.66 -34.53 -106.09
CA GLU A 297 -63.37 -34.95 -105.51
C GLU A 297 -63.24 -34.64 -104.01
N ARG A 298 -64.12 -33.79 -103.47
CA ARG A 298 -64.10 -33.36 -102.06
C ARG A 298 -64.18 -34.52 -101.07
N ASP A 299 -64.98 -35.54 -101.36
CA ASP A 299 -65.16 -36.71 -100.48
C ASP A 299 -63.91 -37.62 -100.40
N ILE A 300 -63.11 -37.66 -101.47
CA ILE A 300 -61.89 -38.48 -101.54
C ILE A 300 -60.77 -37.81 -100.74
N VAL A 301 -60.58 -36.50 -100.95
CA VAL A 301 -59.57 -35.72 -100.22
C VAL A 301 -59.98 -35.54 -98.75
N GLY A 302 -61.28 -35.37 -98.47
CA GLY A 302 -61.84 -35.31 -97.12
C GLY A 302 -61.59 -36.57 -96.30
N ARG A 303 -61.72 -37.77 -96.90
CA ARG A 303 -61.34 -39.03 -96.25
C ARG A 303 -59.86 -39.10 -95.90
N ARG A 304 -58.97 -38.67 -96.80
CA ARG A 304 -57.53 -38.60 -96.51
C ARG A 304 -57.19 -37.64 -95.37
N VAL A 305 -57.91 -36.52 -95.26
CA VAL A 305 -57.76 -35.60 -94.12
C VAL A 305 -58.23 -36.28 -92.83
N ALA A 306 -59.37 -36.97 -92.84
CA ALA A 306 -59.88 -37.68 -91.68
C ALA A 306 -58.93 -38.80 -91.21
N ASP A 307 -58.36 -39.57 -92.13
CA ASP A 307 -57.37 -40.61 -91.83
C ASP A 307 -56.08 -40.01 -91.23
N SER A 308 -55.62 -38.88 -91.77
CA SER A 308 -54.44 -38.16 -91.25
C SER A 308 -54.68 -37.59 -89.85
N VAL A 309 -55.87 -37.01 -89.59
CA VAL A 309 -56.27 -36.57 -88.24
C VAL A 309 -56.38 -37.75 -87.27
N ALA A 310 -56.93 -38.89 -87.69
CA ALA A 310 -57.00 -40.10 -86.86
C ALA A 310 -55.60 -40.66 -86.52
N GLY A 311 -54.68 -40.66 -87.49
CA GLY A 311 -53.28 -41.03 -87.29
C GLY A 311 -52.57 -40.09 -86.31
N MET A 312 -52.75 -38.78 -86.48
CA MET A 312 -52.20 -37.77 -85.57
C MET A 312 -52.72 -37.92 -84.14
N LEU A 313 -54.02 -38.17 -83.94
CA LEU A 313 -54.61 -38.40 -82.60
C LEU A 313 -54.04 -39.67 -81.95
N THR A 314 -53.73 -40.69 -82.75
CA THR A 314 -53.08 -41.92 -82.26
C THR A 314 -51.66 -41.63 -81.80
N GLU A 315 -50.84 -40.95 -82.61
CA GLU A 315 -49.47 -40.60 -82.24
C GLU A 315 -49.45 -39.64 -81.02
N GLN A 316 -50.39 -38.69 -80.93
CA GLN A 316 -50.57 -37.82 -79.76
C GLN A 316 -50.80 -38.64 -78.49
N LYS A 317 -51.70 -39.62 -78.55
CA LYS A 317 -52.04 -40.48 -77.42
C LYS A 317 -50.82 -41.30 -76.97
N ASP A 318 -50.03 -41.79 -77.92
CA ASP A 318 -48.82 -42.56 -77.64
C ASP A 318 -47.74 -41.69 -76.98
N ILE A 319 -47.54 -40.45 -77.44
CA ILE A 319 -46.63 -39.49 -76.80
C ILE A 319 -47.13 -39.14 -75.38
N GLN A 320 -48.43 -38.89 -75.20
CA GLN A 320 -49.00 -38.62 -73.87
C GLN A 320 -48.82 -39.80 -72.90
N ALA A 321 -49.00 -41.03 -73.38
CA ALA A 321 -48.73 -42.23 -72.60
C ALA A 321 -47.25 -42.33 -72.22
N ARG A 322 -46.34 -41.97 -73.14
CA ARG A 322 -44.90 -41.98 -72.90
C ARG A 322 -44.44 -40.94 -71.88
N LEU A 323 -45.13 -39.80 -71.80
CA LEU A 323 -44.86 -38.74 -70.81
C LEU A 323 -45.30 -39.10 -69.38
N ALA A 324 -46.22 -40.05 -69.20
CA ALA A 324 -46.79 -40.35 -67.89
C ALA A 324 -45.74 -40.84 -66.87
N ALA A 325 -44.90 -41.81 -67.25
CA ALA A 325 -43.90 -42.38 -66.36
C ALA A 325 -42.79 -41.36 -65.96
N PRO A 326 -42.21 -40.56 -66.88
CA PRO A 326 -41.30 -39.47 -66.52
C PRO A 326 -41.91 -38.43 -65.58
N ILE A 327 -43.18 -38.05 -65.78
CA ILE A 327 -43.89 -37.10 -64.92
C ILE A 327 -44.02 -37.65 -63.49
N GLU A 328 -44.44 -38.91 -63.35
CA GLU A 328 -44.56 -39.54 -62.03
C GLU A 328 -43.20 -39.75 -61.36
N ARG A 329 -42.15 -40.06 -62.12
CA ARG A 329 -40.77 -40.12 -61.59
C ARG A 329 -40.33 -38.75 -61.06
N ALA A 330 -40.49 -37.67 -61.83
CA ALA A 330 -40.11 -36.33 -61.38
C ALA A 330 -40.89 -35.89 -60.13
N LYS A 331 -42.18 -36.21 -60.02
CA LYS A 331 -42.97 -35.98 -58.78
C LYS A 331 -42.44 -36.80 -57.60
N ALA A 332 -42.08 -38.06 -57.83
CA ALA A 332 -41.50 -38.92 -56.80
C ALA A 332 -40.15 -38.38 -56.31
N ASP A 333 -39.30 -37.91 -57.23
CA ASP A 333 -38.00 -37.31 -56.92
C ASP A 333 -38.17 -36.04 -56.06
N ILE A 334 -39.09 -35.13 -56.43
CA ILE A 334 -39.41 -33.94 -55.63
C ILE A 334 -39.87 -34.33 -54.22
N LYS A 335 -40.78 -35.32 -54.12
CA LYS A 335 -41.29 -35.78 -52.82
C LYS A 335 -40.18 -36.40 -51.97
N MET A 336 -39.29 -37.17 -52.58
CA MET A 336 -38.17 -37.82 -51.91
C MET A 336 -37.16 -36.78 -51.42
N SER A 337 -36.75 -35.82 -52.26
CA SER A 337 -35.87 -34.72 -51.86
C SER A 337 -36.49 -33.86 -50.75
N ASN A 338 -37.78 -33.52 -50.83
CA ASN A 338 -38.46 -32.77 -49.75
C ASN A 338 -38.48 -33.55 -48.43
N SER A 339 -38.72 -34.86 -48.48
CA SER A 339 -38.63 -35.74 -47.30
C SER A 339 -37.21 -35.81 -46.74
N SER A 340 -36.20 -35.87 -47.62
CA SER A 340 -34.79 -35.89 -47.25
C SER A 340 -34.40 -34.59 -46.53
N VAL A 341 -34.66 -33.43 -47.16
CA VAL A 341 -34.44 -32.09 -46.55
C VAL A 341 -35.07 -32.00 -45.17
N ARG A 342 -36.35 -32.39 -45.03
CA ARG A 342 -37.06 -32.30 -43.76
C ARG A 342 -36.45 -33.19 -42.68
N THR A 343 -36.00 -34.37 -43.08
CA THR A 343 -35.37 -35.36 -42.18
C THR A 343 -33.98 -34.88 -41.76
N GLN A 344 -33.19 -34.41 -42.72
CA GLN A 344 -31.86 -33.86 -42.51
C GLN A 344 -31.90 -32.66 -41.55
N ILE A 345 -32.73 -31.65 -41.85
CA ILE A 345 -32.89 -30.48 -40.99
C ILE A 345 -33.26 -30.90 -39.57
N ARG A 346 -34.20 -31.85 -39.42
CA ARG A 346 -34.60 -32.31 -38.08
C ARG A 346 -33.44 -32.95 -37.33
N TYR A 347 -32.76 -33.93 -37.92
CA TYR A 347 -31.67 -34.65 -37.24
C TYR A 347 -30.48 -33.74 -36.93
N SER A 348 -30.05 -32.92 -37.89
CA SER A 348 -28.94 -32.00 -37.65
C SER A 348 -29.30 -30.91 -36.65
N MET A 349 -30.53 -30.37 -36.64
CA MET A 349 -30.96 -29.39 -35.63
C MET A 349 -31.05 -30.01 -34.25
N GLU A 350 -31.53 -31.25 -34.14
CA GLU A 350 -31.59 -31.98 -32.87
C GLU A 350 -30.17 -32.21 -32.31
N ASP A 351 -29.24 -32.67 -33.16
CA ASP A 351 -27.83 -32.86 -32.79
C ASP A 351 -27.14 -31.53 -32.41
N LEU A 352 -27.33 -30.47 -33.20
CA LEU A 352 -26.74 -29.15 -32.95
C LEU A 352 -27.29 -28.48 -31.70
N MET A 353 -28.62 -28.43 -31.54
CA MET A 353 -29.24 -27.65 -30.47
C MET A 353 -29.27 -28.40 -29.14
N ILE A 354 -29.59 -29.69 -29.15
CA ILE A 354 -29.80 -30.45 -27.92
C ILE A 354 -28.46 -30.99 -27.40
N VAL A 355 -27.66 -31.59 -28.29
CA VAL A 355 -26.41 -32.24 -27.90
C VAL A 355 -25.25 -31.25 -27.95
N GLY A 356 -24.95 -30.69 -29.12
CA GLY A 356 -23.77 -29.84 -29.35
C GLY A 356 -23.79 -28.55 -28.52
N LEU A 357 -24.87 -27.78 -28.59
CA LEU A 357 -24.98 -26.50 -27.89
C LEU A 357 -25.16 -26.71 -26.38
N GLY A 358 -25.86 -27.77 -25.99
CA GLY A 358 -26.01 -28.18 -24.60
C GLY A 358 -24.68 -28.49 -23.94
N GLN A 359 -23.84 -29.30 -24.59
CA GLN A 359 -22.49 -29.67 -24.13
C GLN A 359 -21.52 -28.48 -24.17
N PHE A 360 -21.53 -27.69 -25.25
CA PHE A 360 -20.66 -26.51 -25.36
C PHE A 360 -20.94 -25.51 -24.23
N ARG A 361 -22.22 -25.18 -24.03
CA ARG A 361 -22.65 -24.36 -22.90
C ARG A 361 -22.23 -24.98 -21.56
N ALA A 362 -22.25 -26.31 -21.44
CA ALA A 362 -21.84 -26.97 -20.22
C ALA A 362 -20.36 -26.78 -19.88
N TYR A 363 -19.49 -26.90 -20.88
CA TYR A 363 -18.07 -26.64 -20.65
C TYR A 363 -17.79 -25.19 -20.30
N LEU A 364 -18.50 -24.24 -20.93
CA LEU A 364 -18.39 -22.82 -20.57
C LEU A 364 -18.88 -22.52 -19.15
N GLU A 365 -19.99 -23.12 -18.73
CA GLU A 365 -20.50 -22.97 -17.36
C GLU A 365 -19.54 -23.61 -16.33
N VAL A 366 -18.97 -24.79 -16.63
CA VAL A 366 -17.92 -25.40 -15.80
C VAL A 366 -16.70 -24.50 -15.68
N ALA A 367 -16.27 -23.86 -16.77
CA ALA A 367 -15.19 -22.86 -16.72
C ALA A 367 -15.57 -21.70 -15.80
N ALA A 368 -16.75 -21.10 -15.99
CA ALA A 368 -17.20 -19.96 -15.20
C ALA A 368 -17.27 -20.27 -13.70
N TYR A 369 -17.82 -21.42 -13.32
CA TYR A 369 -17.91 -21.84 -11.92
C TYR A 369 -16.55 -22.28 -11.35
N GLY A 370 -15.70 -22.91 -12.14
CA GLY A 370 -14.29 -23.18 -11.81
C GLY A 370 -13.51 -21.90 -11.50
N ASN A 371 -13.74 -20.84 -12.29
CA ASN A 371 -13.15 -19.53 -12.05
C ASN A 371 -13.73 -18.88 -10.79
N ALA A 372 -15.05 -18.97 -10.59
CA ALA A 372 -15.71 -18.39 -9.43
C ALA A 372 -15.27 -19.05 -8.10
N LEU A 373 -15.12 -20.38 -8.08
CA LEU A 373 -14.69 -21.11 -6.88
C LEU A 373 -13.23 -20.77 -6.54
N THR A 374 -12.33 -20.73 -7.54
CA THR A 374 -10.93 -20.35 -7.36
C THR A 374 -10.80 -18.90 -6.93
N GLY A 375 -11.58 -18.01 -7.55
CA GLY A 375 -11.63 -16.59 -7.18
C GLY A 375 -12.06 -16.39 -5.73
N ALA A 376 -13.09 -17.09 -5.28
CA ALA A 376 -13.54 -17.03 -3.88
C ALA A 376 -12.45 -17.52 -2.90
N LEU A 377 -11.73 -18.60 -3.25
CA LEU A 377 -10.61 -19.11 -2.45
C LEU A 377 -9.43 -18.15 -2.39
N ASN A 378 -9.03 -17.56 -3.52
CA ASN A 378 -7.94 -16.60 -3.58
C ASN A 378 -8.27 -15.31 -2.83
N GLU A 379 -9.52 -14.83 -2.96
CA GLU A 379 -10.01 -13.68 -2.21
C GLU A 379 -10.08 -13.99 -0.71
N ALA A 380 -10.48 -15.20 -0.33
CA ALA A 380 -10.51 -15.64 1.07
C ALA A 380 -9.10 -15.66 1.66
N ALA A 381 -8.09 -16.07 0.90
CA ALA A 381 -6.70 -16.04 1.35
C ALA A 381 -6.23 -14.61 1.71
N GLN A 382 -6.87 -13.57 1.18
CA GLN A 382 -6.51 -12.17 1.39
C GLN A 382 -7.55 -11.39 2.20
N ALA A 383 -8.55 -12.06 2.77
CA ALA A 383 -9.64 -11.42 3.47
C ALA A 383 -9.12 -10.50 4.61
N PRO A 384 -9.61 -9.26 4.72
CA PRO A 384 -9.13 -8.30 5.71
C PRO A 384 -9.65 -8.62 7.12
N ASP A 385 -10.80 -9.28 7.23
CA ASP A 385 -11.48 -9.58 8.49
C ASP A 385 -12.27 -10.90 8.42
N PRO A 386 -12.69 -11.46 9.58
CA PRO A 386 -13.46 -12.70 9.63
C PRO A 386 -14.85 -12.62 8.99
N ALA A 387 -15.51 -11.45 8.97
CA ALA A 387 -16.85 -11.32 8.38
C ALA A 387 -16.82 -11.46 6.85
N ARG A 388 -15.74 -10.98 6.20
CA ARG A 388 -15.53 -11.21 4.76
C ARG A 388 -15.36 -12.69 4.43
N LEU A 389 -14.73 -13.47 5.31
CA LEU A 389 -14.57 -14.91 5.12
C LEU A 389 -15.92 -15.65 5.09
N ASP A 390 -16.90 -15.24 5.88
CA ASP A 390 -18.24 -15.87 5.90
C ASP A 390 -18.96 -15.67 4.55
N VAL A 391 -18.91 -14.44 4.01
CA VAL A 391 -19.49 -14.12 2.69
C VAL A 391 -18.82 -14.93 1.58
N LEU A 392 -17.48 -15.01 1.62
CA LEU A 392 -16.71 -15.75 0.61
C LEU A 392 -16.91 -17.26 0.73
N THR A 393 -17.15 -17.77 1.94
CA THR A 393 -17.48 -19.18 2.17
C THR A 393 -18.81 -19.54 1.51
N ALA A 394 -19.83 -18.69 1.63
CA ALA A 394 -21.12 -18.89 0.96
C ALA A 394 -20.96 -18.90 -0.57
N ARG A 395 -20.29 -17.88 -1.13
CA ARG A 395 -20.02 -17.79 -2.57
C ARG A 395 -19.23 -18.98 -3.11
N TYR A 396 -18.24 -19.45 -2.35
CA TYR A 396 -17.46 -20.65 -2.67
C TYR A 396 -18.36 -21.89 -2.72
N LYS A 397 -19.21 -22.10 -1.70
CA LYS A 397 -20.13 -23.25 -1.66
C LYS A 397 -21.10 -23.24 -2.84
N ASP A 398 -21.65 -22.09 -3.19
CA ASP A 398 -22.55 -21.95 -4.34
C ASP A 398 -21.84 -22.29 -5.66
N ALA A 399 -20.60 -21.81 -5.85
CA ALA A 399 -19.80 -22.14 -7.03
C ALA A 399 -19.45 -23.63 -7.11
N VAL A 400 -19.14 -24.27 -5.96
CA VAL A 400 -18.88 -25.71 -5.89
C VAL A 400 -20.12 -26.54 -6.23
N LEU A 401 -21.30 -26.14 -5.75
CA LEU A 401 -22.55 -26.82 -6.11
C LEU A 401 -22.83 -26.66 -7.61
N ALA A 402 -22.70 -25.44 -8.14
CA ALA A 402 -22.97 -25.15 -9.54
C ALA A 402 -22.04 -25.89 -10.50
N VAL A 403 -20.73 -25.96 -10.22
CA VAL A 403 -19.78 -26.71 -11.06
C VAL A 403 -20.06 -28.21 -11.02
N ASN A 404 -20.35 -28.78 -9.84
CA ASN A 404 -20.64 -30.20 -9.71
C ASN A 404 -21.96 -30.59 -10.37
N ASP A 405 -22.99 -29.76 -10.26
CA ASP A 405 -24.25 -29.98 -10.95
C ASP A 405 -24.07 -29.91 -12.47
N ARG A 406 -23.20 -29.02 -12.96
CA ARG A 406 -22.93 -28.93 -14.38
C ARG A 406 -22.13 -30.11 -14.92
N LEU A 407 -21.18 -30.64 -14.13
CA LEU A 407 -20.40 -31.81 -14.51
C LEU A 407 -21.26 -33.06 -14.73
N LYS A 408 -22.40 -33.19 -14.04
CA LYS A 408 -23.34 -34.32 -14.23
C LYS A 408 -23.89 -34.42 -15.65
N ILE A 409 -23.92 -33.32 -16.41
CA ILE A 409 -24.44 -33.30 -17.79
C ILE A 409 -23.56 -34.12 -18.74
N PHE A 410 -22.28 -34.30 -18.42
CA PHE A 410 -21.36 -35.07 -19.25
C PHE A 410 -21.45 -36.58 -19.03
N GLY A 411 -22.23 -37.05 -18.06
CA GLY A 411 -22.39 -38.47 -17.75
C GLY A 411 -21.07 -39.14 -17.31
N ASP A 412 -20.93 -40.43 -17.61
CA ASP A 412 -19.79 -41.26 -17.20
C ASP A 412 -18.61 -41.24 -18.21
N SER A 413 -18.35 -40.09 -18.85
CA SER A 413 -17.22 -39.97 -19.78
C SER A 413 -15.88 -39.90 -19.03
N ASP A 414 -14.80 -40.39 -19.64
CA ASP A 414 -13.46 -40.30 -19.05
C ASP A 414 -13.05 -38.84 -18.80
N GLU A 415 -13.44 -37.93 -19.68
CA GLU A 415 -13.21 -36.48 -19.55
C GLU A 415 -14.00 -35.89 -18.38
N ALA A 416 -15.27 -36.29 -18.22
CA ALA A 416 -16.11 -35.90 -17.10
C ALA A 416 -15.50 -36.35 -15.77
N ALA A 417 -14.96 -37.57 -15.73
CA ALA A 417 -14.26 -38.11 -14.56
C ALA A 417 -12.95 -37.34 -14.27
N MET A 418 -12.18 -36.95 -15.30
CA MET A 418 -10.98 -36.12 -15.13
C MET A 418 -11.32 -34.71 -14.61
N LEU A 419 -12.33 -34.05 -15.18
CA LEU A 419 -12.78 -32.74 -14.74
C LEU A 419 -13.32 -32.78 -13.31
N THR A 420 -14.09 -33.82 -12.96
CA THR A 420 -14.61 -34.03 -11.60
C THR A 420 -13.47 -34.16 -10.61
N LYS A 421 -12.48 -35.02 -10.88
CA LYS A 421 -11.29 -35.16 -10.02
C LYS A 421 -10.50 -33.86 -9.89
N SER A 422 -10.41 -33.07 -10.96
CA SER A 422 -9.72 -31.79 -10.95
C SER A 422 -10.44 -30.75 -10.07
N VAL A 423 -11.77 -30.65 -10.22
CA VAL A 423 -12.61 -29.83 -9.35
C VAL A 423 -12.51 -30.28 -7.90
N GLU A 424 -12.60 -31.58 -7.62
CA GLU A 424 -12.42 -32.14 -6.27
C GLU A 424 -11.08 -31.71 -5.65
N ALA A 425 -9.99 -31.81 -6.41
CA ALA A 425 -8.66 -31.37 -5.97
C ALA A 425 -8.61 -29.87 -5.63
N MET A 426 -9.32 -29.02 -6.37
CA MET A 426 -9.45 -27.59 -6.06
C MET A 426 -10.35 -27.36 -4.83
N THR A 427 -11.44 -28.11 -4.69
CA THR A 427 -12.34 -27.97 -3.53
C THR A 427 -11.71 -28.41 -2.22
N ALA A 428 -10.66 -29.23 -2.24
CA ALA A 428 -9.88 -29.57 -1.05
C ALA A 428 -9.30 -28.32 -0.35
N PHE A 429 -9.03 -27.24 -1.09
CA PHE A 429 -8.52 -25.99 -0.53
C PHE A 429 -9.58 -25.14 0.18
N GLY A 430 -10.87 -25.45 0.00
CA GLY A 430 -11.98 -24.76 0.67
C GLY A 430 -12.56 -25.51 1.86
N ASN A 431 -12.15 -26.76 2.09
CA ASN A 431 -12.74 -27.63 3.11
C ASN A 431 -11.71 -28.13 4.13
N GLY A 432 -12.14 -28.28 5.38
CA GLY A 432 -11.31 -28.81 6.46
C GLY A 432 -10.36 -27.80 7.12
N PRO A 433 -9.54 -28.25 8.09
CA PRO A 433 -8.73 -27.38 8.94
C PRO A 433 -7.53 -26.75 8.23
N ALA A 434 -7.09 -27.33 7.11
CA ALA A 434 -6.01 -26.80 6.28
C ALA A 434 -6.52 -25.99 5.07
N SER A 435 -7.83 -25.70 5.02
CA SER A 435 -8.40 -24.87 3.96
C SER A 435 -7.90 -23.43 4.04
N LEU A 436 -7.94 -22.71 2.91
CA LEU A 436 -7.60 -21.30 2.85
C LEU A 436 -8.47 -20.44 3.77
N PHE A 437 -9.75 -20.80 3.93
CA PHE A 437 -10.65 -20.18 4.89
C PHE A 437 -10.20 -20.40 6.34
N ALA A 438 -9.89 -21.64 6.73
CA ALA A 438 -9.46 -21.97 8.08
C ALA A 438 -8.10 -21.35 8.42
N LEU A 439 -7.14 -21.42 7.48
CA LEU A 439 -5.81 -20.82 7.64
C LEU A 439 -5.90 -19.30 7.79
N ARG A 440 -6.67 -18.62 6.94
CA ARG A 440 -6.83 -17.16 7.04
C ARG A 440 -7.56 -16.76 8.32
N LYS A 441 -8.61 -17.49 8.71
CA LYS A 441 -9.32 -17.25 9.96
C LYS A 441 -8.38 -17.36 11.17
N ALA A 442 -7.61 -18.43 11.25
CA ALA A 442 -6.64 -18.62 12.33
C ALA A 442 -5.54 -17.53 12.33
N GLU A 443 -5.11 -17.06 11.16
CA GLU A 443 -4.15 -15.96 11.03
C GLU A 443 -4.72 -14.64 11.57
N LEU A 444 -5.99 -14.34 11.25
CA LEU A 444 -6.71 -13.17 11.75
C LEU A 444 -6.98 -13.24 13.26
N GLU A 445 -7.33 -14.42 13.78
CA GLU A 445 -7.47 -14.66 15.21
C GLU A 445 -6.15 -14.45 15.95
N ALA A 446 -5.02 -14.96 15.42
CA ALA A 446 -3.69 -14.71 15.97
C ALA A 446 -3.32 -13.23 15.94
N ALA A 447 -3.71 -12.49 14.90
CA ALA A 447 -3.52 -11.04 14.84
C ALA A 447 -4.34 -10.30 15.92
N GLY A 448 -5.59 -10.72 16.15
CA GLY A 448 -6.44 -10.20 17.23
C GLY A 448 -5.86 -10.47 18.63
N GLU A 449 -5.44 -11.70 18.90
CA GLU A 449 -4.77 -12.07 20.15
C GLU A 449 -3.50 -11.23 20.39
N ASN A 450 -2.74 -10.96 19.32
CA ASN A 450 -1.54 -10.13 19.40
C ASN A 450 -1.86 -8.66 19.71
N ALA A 451 -2.93 -8.11 19.14
CA ALA A 451 -3.40 -6.76 19.46
C ALA A 451 -3.80 -6.61 20.95
N ASP A 452 -4.42 -7.64 21.53
CA ASP A 452 -4.73 -7.68 22.96
C ASP A 452 -3.46 -7.75 23.83
N LEU A 453 -2.44 -8.50 23.38
CA LEU A 453 -1.15 -8.57 24.06
C LEU A 453 -0.39 -7.23 24.00
N LEU A 454 -0.42 -6.54 22.85
CA LEU A 454 0.15 -5.19 22.72
C LEU A 454 -0.53 -4.20 23.66
N THR A 455 -1.86 -4.25 23.77
CA THR A 455 -2.63 -3.41 24.69
C THR A 455 -2.26 -3.70 26.15
N ARG A 456 -2.15 -4.98 26.51
CA ARG A 456 -1.70 -5.41 27.85
C ARG A 456 -0.25 -5.00 28.15
N ASN A 457 0.64 -5.12 27.17
CA ASN A 457 2.04 -4.72 27.31
C ASN A 457 2.15 -3.20 27.57
N ARG A 458 1.47 -2.39 26.75
CA ARG A 458 1.42 -0.93 26.92
C ARG A 458 0.85 -0.52 28.27
N LYS A 459 -0.25 -1.16 28.69
CA LYS A 459 -0.85 -0.91 30.02
C LYS A 459 0.14 -1.25 31.14
N THR A 460 0.78 -2.42 31.08
CA THR A 460 1.75 -2.85 32.10
C THR A 460 2.98 -1.93 32.12
N ALA A 461 3.44 -1.42 30.98
CA ALA A 461 4.54 -0.47 30.90
C ALA A 461 4.21 0.88 31.54
N LEU A 462 2.98 1.37 31.36
CA LEU A 462 2.49 2.59 32.02
C LEU A 462 2.35 2.40 33.54
N GLU A 463 1.84 1.25 33.97
CA GLU A 463 1.77 0.90 35.40
C GLU A 463 3.17 0.80 36.00
N PHE A 464 4.12 0.17 35.30
CA PHE A 464 5.52 0.08 35.71
C PHE A 464 6.17 1.47 35.86
N ALA A 465 5.97 2.36 34.87
CA ALA A 465 6.46 3.73 34.92
C ALA A 465 5.86 4.51 36.12
N SER A 466 4.55 4.37 36.36
CA SER A 466 3.88 5.00 37.50
C SER A 466 4.40 4.52 38.86
N VAL A 467 4.70 3.22 39.01
CA VAL A 467 5.32 2.70 40.24
C VAL A 467 6.73 3.27 40.40
N LEU A 468 7.52 3.34 39.33
CA LEU A 468 8.86 3.94 39.37
C LEU A 468 8.84 5.44 39.69
N ASP A 469 7.88 6.20 39.17
CA ASP A 469 7.74 7.62 39.48
C ASP A 469 7.41 7.83 40.97
N ARG A 470 6.52 7.00 41.53
CA ARG A 470 6.24 6.99 42.98
C ARG A 470 7.50 6.65 43.77
N GLN A 471 8.31 5.70 43.28
CA GLN A 471 9.56 5.31 43.93
C GLN A 471 10.62 6.42 43.89
N ILE A 472 10.79 7.09 42.75
CA ILE A 472 11.69 8.24 42.60
C ILE A 472 11.23 9.39 43.50
N ALA A 473 9.92 9.65 43.59
CA ALA A 473 9.37 10.66 44.49
C ALA A 473 9.62 10.32 45.97
N ALA A 474 9.47 9.05 46.37
CA ALA A 474 9.80 8.59 47.71
C ALA A 474 11.29 8.78 48.03
N MET A 475 12.18 8.42 47.11
CA MET A 475 13.63 8.65 47.23
C MET A 475 13.97 10.14 47.32
N THR A 476 13.29 10.99 46.55
CA THR A 476 13.49 12.45 46.59
C THR A 476 13.06 13.02 47.93
N SER A 477 11.90 12.60 48.44
CA SER A 477 11.43 13.00 49.77
C SER A 477 12.36 12.53 50.90
N GLU A 478 12.93 11.33 50.78
CA GLU A 478 13.93 10.84 51.74
C GLU A 478 15.22 11.68 51.71
N ALA A 479 15.70 12.03 50.52
CA ALA A 479 16.84 12.92 50.33
C ALA A 479 16.57 14.33 50.88
N ASP A 480 15.37 14.88 50.65
CA ASP A 480 14.95 16.18 51.17
C ASP A 480 14.87 16.18 52.70
N ARG A 481 14.35 15.11 53.32
CA ARG A 481 14.34 14.95 54.79
C ARG A 481 15.75 14.85 55.36
N ALA A 482 16.64 14.11 54.69
CA ALA A 482 18.04 14.03 55.08
C ALA A 482 18.73 15.40 54.99
N SER A 483 18.46 16.15 53.91
CA SER A 483 18.96 17.52 53.72
C SER A 483 18.45 18.46 54.81
N ALA A 484 17.13 18.45 55.06
CA ALA A 484 16.49 19.24 56.11
C ALA A 484 17.08 18.94 57.50
N SER A 485 17.34 17.66 57.80
CA SER A 485 17.98 17.23 59.06
C SER A 485 19.41 17.75 59.20
N ALA A 486 20.17 17.82 58.10
CA ALA A 486 21.52 18.38 58.08
C ALA A 486 21.49 19.89 58.36
N THR A 487 20.60 20.64 57.71
CA THR A 487 20.41 22.09 57.98
C THR A 487 19.97 22.36 59.42
N ALA A 488 19.05 21.57 59.96
CA ALA A 488 18.62 21.72 61.35
C ALA A 488 19.77 21.44 62.35
N ALA A 489 20.65 20.47 62.05
CA ALA A 489 21.84 20.21 62.84
C ALA A 489 22.85 21.40 62.78
N ILE A 490 23.01 22.01 61.61
CA ILE A 490 23.84 23.21 61.42
C ILE A 490 23.29 24.38 62.25
N ASP A 491 21.99 24.65 62.17
CA ASP A 491 21.34 25.75 62.89
C ASP A 491 21.38 25.56 64.40
N SER A 492 21.13 24.34 64.88
CA SER A 492 21.24 23.99 66.30
C SER A 492 22.68 24.18 66.81
N GLY A 493 23.68 23.70 66.06
CA GLY A 493 25.09 23.89 66.40
C GLY A 493 25.49 25.37 66.46
N ARG A 494 25.03 26.16 65.49
CA ARG A 494 25.24 27.61 65.44
C ARG A 494 24.66 28.31 66.67
N SER A 495 23.43 27.98 67.07
CA SER A 495 22.78 28.59 68.23
C SER A 495 23.48 28.25 69.57
N MET A 496 23.97 27.01 69.74
CA MET A 496 24.76 26.62 70.91
C MET A 496 26.09 27.39 70.99
N LEU A 497 26.79 27.57 69.87
CA LEU A 497 28.04 28.32 69.83
C LEU A 497 27.83 29.81 70.20
N ILE A 498 26.74 30.42 69.71
CA ILE A 498 26.38 31.81 70.06
C ILE A 498 26.08 31.93 71.56
N LEU A 499 25.32 30.99 72.13
CA LEU A 499 24.99 30.98 73.56
C LEU A 499 26.24 30.83 74.45
N PHE A 500 27.17 29.94 74.06
CA PHE A 500 28.44 29.76 74.77
C PHE A 500 29.32 31.01 74.71
N ALA A 501 29.41 31.66 73.54
CA ALA A 501 30.15 32.91 73.39
C ALA A 501 29.58 34.02 74.29
N ALA A 502 28.24 34.17 74.33
CA ALA A 502 27.57 35.15 75.19
C ALA A 502 27.78 34.87 76.68
N ALA A 503 27.66 33.61 77.13
CA ALA A 503 27.88 33.22 78.52
C ALA A 503 29.33 33.46 78.98
N SER A 504 30.31 33.20 78.10
CA SER A 504 31.73 33.43 78.37
C SER A 504 32.04 34.92 78.58
N LEU A 505 31.44 35.78 77.76
CA LEU A 505 31.59 37.23 77.86
C LEU A 505 30.97 37.80 79.15
N PHE A 506 29.82 37.27 79.55
CA PHE A 506 29.15 37.67 80.79
C PHE A 506 29.94 37.22 82.05
N GLY A 507 30.53 36.03 82.02
CA GLY A 507 31.38 35.53 83.11
C GLY A 507 32.64 36.38 83.32
N ALA A 508 33.29 36.80 82.23
CA ALA A 508 34.49 37.61 82.29
C ALA A 508 34.23 39.02 82.89
N THR A 509 33.09 39.62 82.55
CA THR A 509 32.71 40.97 83.01
C THR A 509 32.31 41.00 84.48
N ALA A 510 31.56 39.99 84.97
CA ALA A 510 31.17 39.89 86.37
C ALA A 510 32.37 39.70 87.32
N LEU A 511 33.39 38.94 86.89
CA LEU A 511 34.58 38.66 87.69
C LEU A 511 35.47 39.91 87.88
N ALA A 512 35.58 40.75 86.85
CA ALA A 512 36.36 41.99 86.91
C ALA A 512 35.78 43.00 87.91
N TRP A 513 34.44 43.08 88.03
CA TRP A 513 33.77 44.05 88.89
C TRP A 513 33.95 43.77 90.39
N ILE A 514 33.91 42.50 90.79
CA ILE A 514 33.93 42.10 92.21
C ILE A 514 35.33 42.21 92.84
N VAL A 515 36.39 41.93 92.08
CA VAL A 515 37.76 41.85 92.61
C VAL A 515 38.43 43.22 92.72
N VAL A 516 38.18 44.12 91.77
CA VAL A 516 38.91 45.39 91.66
C VAL A 516 38.22 46.53 92.41
N GLY A 517 36.88 46.57 92.46
CA GLY A 517 36.14 47.75 92.92
C GLY A 517 36.05 47.97 94.44
N ARG A 518 36.19 46.93 95.28
CA ARG A 518 35.75 47.01 96.69
C ARG A 518 36.83 46.90 97.76
N MET A 519 38.07 46.55 97.43
CA MET A 519 39.07 46.13 98.43
C MET A 519 40.37 46.95 98.45
N ILE A 520 40.69 47.68 97.37
CA ILE A 520 41.97 48.41 97.22
C ILE A 520 41.78 49.94 97.32
N VAL A 521 40.65 50.47 96.82
CA VAL A 521 40.44 51.93 96.65
C VAL A 521 40.18 52.69 97.97
N THR A 522 39.58 52.06 98.98
CA THR A 522 39.18 52.72 100.25
C THR A 522 40.28 52.78 101.33
N ARG A 523 41.35 51.97 101.23
CA ARG A 523 42.48 52.00 102.20
C ARG A 523 43.60 52.96 101.75
N ILE A 524 43.77 53.16 100.45
CA ILE A 524 44.76 54.08 99.86
C ILE A 524 44.33 55.55 100.02
N SER A 525 43.02 55.85 99.97
CA SER A 525 42.49 57.21 100.14
C SER A 525 42.77 57.80 101.53
N ARG A 526 42.68 57.01 102.61
CA ARG A 526 42.92 57.49 103.99
C ARG A 526 44.39 57.75 104.32
N LEU A 527 45.32 57.09 103.64
CA LEU A 527 46.77 57.35 103.73
C LEU A 527 47.16 58.59 102.91
N SER A 528 46.47 58.85 101.79
CA SER A 528 46.66 60.04 100.96
C SER A 528 46.21 61.34 101.64
N ASP A 529 45.22 61.30 102.54
CA ASP A 529 44.72 62.49 103.24
C ASP A 529 45.66 62.94 104.38
N ALA A 530 46.28 62.00 105.10
CA ALA A 530 47.31 62.31 106.11
C ALA A 530 48.62 62.84 105.47
N MET A 531 48.98 62.35 104.27
CA MET A 531 50.16 62.81 103.53
C MET A 531 50.01 64.24 102.99
N ARG A 532 48.78 64.69 102.71
CA ARG A 532 48.48 66.08 102.29
C ARG A 532 48.48 67.08 103.45
N ALA A 533 48.09 66.66 104.66
CA ALA A 533 48.13 67.51 105.86
C ALA A 533 49.58 67.82 106.30
N ILE A 534 50.48 66.83 106.23
CA ILE A 534 51.92 67.00 106.51
C ILE A 534 52.61 67.85 105.43
N ALA A 535 52.25 67.69 104.15
CA ALA A 535 52.75 68.53 103.05
C ALA A 535 52.22 69.99 103.10
N GLY A 536 51.15 70.25 103.86
CA GLY A 536 50.53 71.55 104.04
C GLY A 536 51.08 72.39 105.20
N GLY A 537 52.06 71.90 105.95
CA GLY A 537 52.69 72.61 107.07
C GLY A 537 52.06 72.36 108.45
N ASP A 538 51.13 71.41 108.56
CA ASP A 538 50.51 71.02 109.84
C ASP A 538 51.22 69.79 110.46
N LEU A 539 52.12 70.05 111.41
CA LEU A 539 52.99 69.05 112.03
C LEU A 539 52.40 68.39 113.29
N ASP A 540 51.15 68.68 113.65
CA ASP A 540 50.44 68.03 114.78
C ASP A 540 49.46 66.93 114.30
N THR A 541 49.47 66.59 113.01
CA THR A 541 48.54 65.60 112.43
C THR A 541 48.86 64.17 112.87
N ALA A 542 47.90 63.50 113.52
CA ALA A 542 48.04 62.10 113.95
C ALA A 542 48.10 61.12 112.76
N VAL A 543 49.24 60.44 112.59
CA VAL A 543 49.39 59.33 111.62
C VAL A 543 48.70 58.08 112.18
N PRO A 544 47.77 57.42 111.44
CA PRO A 544 47.11 56.22 111.93
C PRO A 544 48.07 55.02 111.98
N SER A 545 48.62 54.72 113.16
CA SER A 545 49.44 53.53 113.40
C SER A 545 48.68 52.53 114.25
N GLY A 546 48.12 51.48 113.62
CA GLY A 546 47.49 50.39 114.36
C GLY A 546 46.62 49.46 113.53
N GLY A 547 47.19 48.37 113.01
CA GLY A 547 46.43 47.18 112.62
C GLY A 547 47.12 46.28 111.57
N ASN A 548 47.51 45.08 112.02
CA ASN A 548 47.97 43.88 111.29
C ASN A 548 48.99 44.04 110.15
N ARG A 549 50.15 43.39 110.32
CA ARG A 549 51.29 43.26 109.39
C ARG A 549 50.89 42.90 107.95
N ASP A 550 50.48 43.90 107.18
CA ASP A 550 50.30 43.86 105.74
C ASP A 550 51.20 44.94 105.09
N GLU A 551 51.35 44.87 103.77
CA GLU A 551 52.23 45.76 103.01
C GLU A 551 51.80 47.26 103.07
N ILE A 552 50.67 47.57 103.71
CA ILE A 552 50.15 48.93 103.95
C ILE A 552 50.57 49.46 105.35
N ALA A 553 50.83 48.57 106.32
CA ALA A 553 51.33 48.94 107.66
C ALA A 553 52.82 49.32 107.68
N ASP A 554 53.65 48.67 106.85
CA ASP A 554 55.08 49.01 106.68
C ASP A 554 55.27 50.41 106.03
N MET A 555 54.26 50.92 105.32
CA MET A 555 54.26 52.27 104.72
C MET A 555 53.99 53.40 105.74
N ALA A 556 53.40 53.10 106.91
CA ALA A 556 53.13 54.09 107.97
C ALA A 556 54.35 54.33 108.89
N GLU A 557 55.24 53.34 109.02
CA GLU A 557 56.48 53.43 109.79
C GLU A 557 57.60 54.13 108.99
N ALA A 558 57.59 54.01 107.65
CA ALA A 558 58.46 54.75 106.74
C ALA A 558 58.15 56.26 106.66
N LEU A 559 56.95 56.69 107.09
CA LEU A 559 56.51 58.09 107.08
C LEU A 559 57.13 58.93 108.22
N LEU A 560 57.68 58.29 109.26
CA LEU A 560 58.43 58.95 110.36
C LEU A 560 59.89 59.25 109.98
N VAL A 561 60.44 58.55 108.98
CA VAL A 561 61.81 58.73 108.48
C VAL A 561 61.86 59.69 107.28
N PHE A 562 60.73 59.94 106.63
CA PHE A 562 60.58 60.93 105.56
C PHE A 562 60.55 62.40 106.04
N ARG A 563 60.45 62.64 107.36
CA ARG A 563 60.61 63.99 107.96
C ARG A 563 62.04 64.53 107.83
N ASP A 564 63.05 63.65 107.75
CA ASP A 564 64.46 64.04 107.87
C ASP A 564 65.34 63.76 106.63
N THR A 565 64.81 63.22 105.54
CA THR A 565 65.61 62.98 104.31
C THR A 565 64.91 63.44 103.04
N ALA A 566 64.33 64.64 103.10
CA ALA A 566 64.07 65.42 101.90
C ALA A 566 65.41 65.99 101.41
N LEU A 567 66.06 65.29 100.47
CA LEU A 567 66.90 65.84 99.39
C LEU A 567 67.47 64.69 98.53
N TYR A 568 66.86 64.50 97.35
CA TYR A 568 67.36 63.87 96.11
C TYR A 568 67.34 62.33 95.86
N ALA A 569 66.90 62.01 94.63
CA ALA A 569 66.97 60.76 93.84
C ALA A 569 65.78 59.78 94.00
N ALA A 570 64.79 59.67 93.12
CA ALA A 570 64.75 59.73 91.65
C ALA A 570 65.59 58.63 90.94
N ASP A 571 65.36 57.34 91.25
CA ASP A 571 65.83 56.20 90.42
C ASP A 571 65.09 54.86 90.70
N ALA A 572 63.76 54.77 90.49
CA ALA A 572 63.03 53.49 90.64
C ALA A 572 61.87 53.24 89.65
N ASN A 573 61.67 54.09 88.64
CA ASN A 573 60.64 53.87 87.61
C ASN A 573 61.10 53.05 86.39
N ALA A 574 62.40 52.74 86.27
CA ALA A 574 62.94 52.12 85.04
C ALA A 574 62.72 50.59 84.90
N ARG A 575 62.38 49.85 85.96
CA ARG A 575 62.33 48.37 85.91
C ARG A 575 60.92 47.79 85.66
N ALA A 576 59.86 48.56 85.84
CA ALA A 576 58.46 48.09 85.68
C ALA A 576 57.88 48.33 84.27
N GLU A 577 58.50 49.16 83.44
CA GLU A 577 58.10 49.39 82.04
C GLU A 577 58.66 48.33 81.07
N ALA A 578 59.85 47.78 81.36
CA ALA A 578 60.53 46.82 80.50
C ALA A 578 59.80 45.46 80.35
N GLU A 579 59.15 44.94 81.40
CA GLU A 579 58.39 43.68 81.33
C GLU A 579 57.01 43.84 80.66
N ARG A 580 56.34 44.99 80.86
CA ARG A 580 55.06 45.28 80.18
C ARG A 580 55.25 45.51 78.68
N ALA A 581 56.36 46.13 78.28
CA ALA A 581 56.71 46.33 76.88
C ALA A 581 56.92 44.98 76.17
N ARG A 582 57.70 44.04 76.73
CA ARG A 582 57.99 42.73 76.11
C ARG A 582 56.73 41.86 75.90
N ALA A 583 55.87 41.73 76.91
CA ALA A 583 54.64 40.96 76.80
C ALA A 583 53.62 41.57 75.81
N SER A 584 53.57 42.91 75.70
CA SER A 584 52.74 43.59 74.69
C SER A 584 53.28 43.39 73.27
N GLN A 585 54.61 43.36 73.12
CA GLN A 585 55.28 43.21 71.84
C GLN A 585 55.19 41.78 71.29
N GLU A 586 55.31 40.76 72.14
CA GLU A 586 55.11 39.36 71.75
C GLU A 586 53.66 39.06 71.34
N ARG A 587 52.68 39.58 72.10
CA ARG A 587 51.26 39.43 71.75
C ARG A 587 50.90 40.16 70.46
N ARG A 588 51.48 41.34 70.22
CA ARG A 588 51.30 42.08 68.97
C ARG A 588 51.94 41.36 67.78
N ARG A 589 53.15 40.82 67.94
CA ARG A 589 53.81 40.01 66.91
C ARG A 589 52.97 38.79 66.53
N ALA A 590 52.48 38.03 67.51
CA ALA A 590 51.64 36.86 67.24
C ALA A 590 50.30 37.21 66.56
N LEU A 591 49.69 38.34 66.92
CA LEU A 591 48.46 38.83 66.27
C LEU A 591 48.70 39.29 64.83
N VAL A 592 49.81 39.99 64.57
CA VAL A 592 50.21 40.40 63.20
C VAL A 592 50.55 39.19 62.35
N GLU A 593 51.32 38.23 62.87
CA GLU A 593 51.67 36.98 62.17
C GLU A 593 50.41 36.15 61.83
N THR A 594 49.48 36.01 62.78
CA THR A 594 48.20 35.32 62.53
C THR A 594 47.31 36.09 61.54
N ALA A 595 47.35 37.42 61.55
CA ALA A 595 46.61 38.26 60.60
C ALA A 595 47.19 38.16 59.18
N ASP A 596 48.52 38.11 59.04
CA ASP A 596 49.22 37.95 57.76
C ASP A 596 48.97 36.55 57.16
N ASP A 597 49.00 35.49 57.99
CA ASP A 597 48.67 34.12 57.56
C ASP A 597 47.19 33.99 57.14
N PHE A 598 46.29 34.64 57.89
CA PHE A 598 44.86 34.68 57.56
C PHE A 598 44.59 35.44 56.26
N GLU A 599 45.20 36.62 56.07
CA GLU A 599 45.14 37.40 54.83
C GLU A 599 45.62 36.55 53.65
N THR A 600 46.79 35.93 53.78
CA THR A 600 47.39 35.14 52.71
C THR A 600 46.51 33.94 52.32
N SER A 601 45.99 33.21 53.31
CA SER A 601 45.16 32.03 53.07
C SER A 601 43.79 32.39 52.46
N VAL A 602 43.13 33.43 52.98
CA VAL A 602 41.80 33.84 52.51
C VAL A 602 41.89 34.53 51.14
N SER A 603 42.89 35.39 50.93
CA SER A 603 43.12 36.04 49.63
C SER A 603 43.40 35.03 48.52
N ALA A 604 44.16 33.97 48.79
CA ALA A 604 44.39 32.89 47.82
C ALA A 604 43.10 32.16 47.43
N VAL A 605 42.22 31.85 48.39
CA VAL A 605 40.92 31.23 48.14
C VAL A 605 40.00 32.18 47.35
N LEU A 606 39.94 33.46 47.75
CA LEU A 606 39.14 34.47 47.06
C LEU A 606 39.60 34.68 45.61
N GLU A 607 40.90 34.70 45.36
CA GLU A 607 41.46 34.80 44.01
C GLU A 607 41.10 33.58 43.15
N GLN A 608 41.14 32.38 43.73
CA GLN A 608 40.75 31.15 43.03
C GLN A 608 39.25 31.13 42.69
N VAL A 609 38.38 31.52 43.63
CA VAL A 609 36.92 31.61 43.40
C VAL A 609 36.61 32.72 42.39
N GLY A 610 37.30 33.85 42.46
CA GLY A 610 37.18 34.95 41.49
C GLY A 610 37.53 34.52 40.07
N ARG A 611 38.63 33.78 39.88
CA ARG A 611 39.01 33.20 38.58
C ARG A 611 37.95 32.23 38.07
N ALA A 612 37.48 31.31 38.90
CA ALA A 612 36.42 30.35 38.52
C ALA A 612 35.11 31.06 38.11
N ALA A 613 34.74 32.15 38.79
CA ALA A 613 33.58 32.96 38.42
C ALA A 613 33.75 33.66 37.06
N VAL A 614 34.94 34.18 36.75
CA VAL A 614 35.26 34.78 35.44
C VAL A 614 35.23 33.72 34.32
N GLU A 615 35.76 32.53 34.57
CA GLU A 615 35.72 31.41 33.62
C GLU A 615 34.28 30.96 33.35
N MET A 616 33.47 30.78 34.39
CA MET A 616 32.05 30.43 34.24
C MET A 616 31.26 31.48 33.47
N ARG A 617 31.52 32.77 33.73
CA ARG A 617 30.94 33.88 32.97
C ARG A 617 31.26 33.79 31.48
N THR A 618 32.53 33.54 31.15
CA THR A 618 33.00 33.41 29.77
C THR A 618 32.35 32.20 29.08
N LEU A 619 32.28 31.05 29.77
CA LEU A 619 31.62 29.85 29.26
C LEU A 619 30.12 30.08 29.01
N ALA A 620 29.44 30.74 29.95
CA ALA A 620 28.02 31.08 29.84
C ALA A 620 27.76 32.04 28.66
N GLN A 621 28.61 33.04 28.42
CA GLN A 621 28.50 33.92 27.26
C GLN A 621 28.62 33.13 25.94
N ARG A 622 29.61 32.25 25.83
CA ARG A 622 29.78 31.39 24.63
C ARG A 622 28.59 30.45 24.45
N MET A 623 28.07 29.88 25.53
CA MET A 623 26.90 29.01 25.49
C MET A 623 25.64 29.75 25.04
N SER A 624 25.44 30.99 25.48
CA SER A 624 24.35 31.86 25.02
C SER A 624 24.45 32.16 23.52
N GLN A 625 25.66 32.49 23.04
CA GLN A 625 25.90 32.78 21.64
C GLN A 625 25.70 31.55 20.73
N ASN A 626 26.13 30.37 21.19
CA ASN A 626 25.88 29.11 20.50
C ASN A 626 24.37 28.81 20.45
N ALA A 627 23.65 29.01 21.55
CA ALA A 627 22.19 28.81 21.60
C ALA A 627 21.44 29.73 20.62
N GLU A 628 21.81 31.02 20.53
CA GLU A 628 21.26 31.95 19.55
C GLU A 628 21.56 31.50 18.11
N THR A 629 22.79 31.07 17.84
CA THR A 629 23.20 30.57 16.51
C THR A 629 22.38 29.33 16.12
N THR A 630 22.29 28.34 17.01
CA THR A 630 21.48 27.13 16.78
C THR A 630 20.00 27.47 16.59
N SER A 631 19.46 28.46 17.31
CA SER A 631 18.07 28.92 17.13
C SER A 631 17.85 29.52 15.73
N SER A 632 18.79 30.35 15.25
CA SER A 632 18.75 30.93 13.90
C SER A 632 18.88 29.87 12.80
N GLU A 633 19.77 28.90 12.97
CA GLU A 633 19.93 27.77 12.05
C GLU A 633 18.67 26.90 12.03
N ALA A 634 18.08 26.62 13.18
CA ALA A 634 16.82 25.88 13.27
C ALA A 634 15.68 26.61 12.56
N ALA A 635 15.57 27.94 12.70
CA ALA A 635 14.58 28.73 11.97
C ALA A 635 14.77 28.66 10.44
N THR A 636 16.01 28.72 9.98
CA THR A 636 16.35 28.57 8.55
C THR A 636 16.02 27.17 8.03
N ALA A 637 16.36 26.14 8.81
CA ALA A 637 16.03 24.75 8.49
C ALA A 637 14.51 24.54 8.43
N ALA A 638 13.75 25.11 9.36
CA ALA A 638 12.29 25.03 9.37
C ALA A 638 11.67 25.63 8.11
N ALA A 639 12.12 26.81 7.69
CA ALA A 639 11.68 27.45 6.45
C ALA A 639 11.98 26.57 5.22
N THR A 640 13.18 25.98 5.17
CA THR A 640 13.60 25.09 4.08
C THR A 640 12.75 23.80 4.06
N SER A 641 12.46 23.21 5.22
CA SER A 641 11.58 22.04 5.32
C SER A 641 10.14 22.36 4.88
N GLN A 642 9.63 23.55 5.20
CA GLN A 642 8.31 24.00 4.73
C GLN A 642 8.28 24.17 3.20
N GLN A 643 9.35 24.69 2.61
CA GLN A 643 9.47 24.75 1.15
C GLN A 643 9.50 23.35 0.53
N ALA A 644 10.26 22.41 1.12
CA ALA A 644 10.32 21.03 0.67
C ALA A 644 8.94 20.33 0.75
N GLU A 645 8.18 20.55 1.83
CA GLU A 645 6.80 20.07 1.95
C GLU A 645 5.92 20.59 0.79
N GLY A 646 6.07 21.86 0.43
CA GLY A 646 5.39 22.46 -0.73
C GLY A 646 5.76 21.79 -2.05
N SER A 647 7.06 21.53 -2.28
CA SER A 647 7.54 20.81 -3.47
C SER A 647 7.01 19.38 -3.53
N VAL A 648 7.01 18.65 -2.41
CA VAL A 648 6.47 17.28 -2.34
C VAL A 648 4.98 17.26 -2.67
N LYS A 649 4.19 18.22 -2.15
CA LYS A 649 2.76 18.37 -2.50
C LYS A 649 2.55 18.65 -3.99
N ALA A 650 3.40 19.48 -4.59
CA ALA A 650 3.32 19.74 -6.03
C ALA A 650 3.62 18.48 -6.86
N VAL A 651 4.62 17.69 -6.46
CA VAL A 651 4.92 16.40 -7.11
C VAL A 651 3.77 15.41 -6.92
N ALA A 652 3.13 15.38 -5.75
CA ALA A 652 1.96 14.53 -5.50
C ALA A 652 0.83 14.86 -6.47
N ALA A 653 0.48 16.13 -6.60
CA ALA A 653 -0.56 16.59 -7.54
C ALA A 653 -0.21 16.23 -9.00
N ALA A 654 1.04 16.45 -9.42
CA ALA A 654 1.49 16.06 -10.76
C ALA A 654 1.44 14.54 -10.98
N THR A 655 1.69 13.75 -9.94
CA THR A 655 1.61 12.28 -10.00
C THR A 655 0.17 11.80 -10.11
N GLU A 656 -0.77 12.44 -9.42
CA GLU A 656 -2.21 12.19 -9.57
C GLU A 656 -2.70 12.50 -10.99
N GLU A 657 -2.27 13.64 -11.56
CA GLU A 657 -2.59 14.03 -12.93
C GLU A 657 -2.00 13.05 -13.96
N LEU A 658 -0.75 12.62 -13.78
CA LEU A 658 -0.11 11.58 -14.60
C LEU A 658 -0.88 10.25 -14.52
N SER A 659 -1.32 9.85 -13.33
CA SER A 659 -2.11 8.63 -13.15
C SER A 659 -3.43 8.68 -13.92
N ALA A 660 -4.12 9.82 -13.87
CA ALA A 660 -5.34 10.04 -14.66
C ALA A 660 -5.07 9.98 -16.18
N SER A 661 -3.99 10.61 -16.64
CA SER A 661 -3.59 10.59 -18.06
C SER A 661 -3.24 9.18 -18.54
N ILE A 662 -2.51 8.39 -17.74
CA ILE A 662 -2.17 7.00 -18.06
C ILE A 662 -3.44 6.14 -18.16
N GLN A 663 -4.42 6.33 -17.27
CA GLN A 663 -5.70 5.62 -17.34
C GLN A 663 -6.48 5.98 -18.62
N GLU A 664 -6.51 7.25 -19.00
CA GLU A 664 -7.14 7.69 -20.24
C GLU A 664 -6.44 7.07 -21.46
N ILE A 665 -5.10 7.11 -21.51
CA ILE A 665 -4.32 6.48 -22.58
C ILE A 665 -4.62 4.97 -22.65
N GLY A 666 -4.67 4.27 -21.52
CA GLY A 666 -5.04 2.84 -21.48
C GLY A 666 -6.42 2.56 -22.05
N SER A 667 -7.40 3.42 -21.77
CA SER A 667 -8.74 3.32 -22.36
C SER A 667 -8.74 3.55 -23.88
N GLN A 668 -7.97 4.53 -24.37
CA GLN A 668 -7.84 4.82 -25.80
C GLN A 668 -7.10 3.71 -26.56
N VAL A 669 -6.08 3.10 -25.96
CA VAL A 669 -5.37 1.94 -26.51
C VAL A 669 -6.31 0.74 -26.65
N THR A 670 -7.13 0.47 -25.63
CA THR A 670 -8.13 -0.60 -25.68
C THR A 670 -9.16 -0.35 -26.79
N ALA A 671 -9.66 0.88 -26.90
CA ALA A 671 -10.57 1.27 -27.97
C ALA A 671 -9.92 1.12 -29.36
N SER A 672 -8.64 1.46 -29.49
CA SER A 672 -7.89 1.34 -30.76
C SER A 672 -7.72 -0.11 -31.20
N SER A 673 -7.42 -1.03 -30.27
CA SER A 673 -7.34 -2.47 -30.58
C SER A 673 -8.70 -3.02 -31.04
N LEU A 674 -9.81 -2.60 -30.40
CA LEU A 674 -11.14 -2.98 -30.85
C LEU A 674 -11.46 -2.49 -32.27
N ILE A 675 -11.07 -1.25 -32.60
CA ILE A 675 -11.26 -0.68 -33.94
C ILE A 675 -10.40 -1.43 -34.96
N ALA A 676 -9.13 -1.73 -34.64
CA ALA A 676 -8.25 -2.50 -35.51
C ALA A 676 -8.84 -3.89 -35.83
N ARG A 677 -9.31 -4.62 -34.82
CA ARG A 677 -9.95 -5.94 -35.01
C ARG A 677 -11.19 -5.87 -35.90
N ARG A 678 -12.06 -4.88 -35.68
CA ARG A 678 -13.22 -4.66 -36.56
C ARG A 678 -12.81 -4.36 -37.99
N ALA A 679 -11.74 -3.59 -38.18
CA ALA A 679 -11.24 -3.27 -39.51
C ALA A 679 -10.64 -4.51 -40.22
N VAL A 680 -10.04 -5.46 -39.48
CA VAL A 680 -9.64 -6.77 -40.02
C VAL A 680 -10.88 -7.56 -40.47
N ASP A 681 -11.91 -7.66 -39.63
CA ASP A 681 -13.15 -8.37 -39.98
C ASP A 681 -13.82 -7.78 -41.24
N ASP A 682 -13.85 -6.45 -41.34
CA ASP A 682 -14.38 -5.75 -42.52
C ASP A 682 -13.52 -5.98 -43.78
N ALA A 683 -12.20 -6.01 -43.65
CA ALA A 683 -11.30 -6.34 -44.75
C ALA A 683 -11.51 -7.78 -45.23
N GLU A 684 -11.65 -8.75 -44.32
CA GLU A 684 -11.93 -10.15 -44.67
C GLU A 684 -13.31 -10.34 -45.33
N ARG A 685 -14.32 -9.59 -44.88
CA ARG A 685 -15.64 -9.57 -45.54
C ARG A 685 -15.56 -8.98 -46.94
N THR A 686 -14.76 -7.94 -47.13
CA THR A 686 -14.54 -7.32 -48.43
C THR A 686 -13.77 -8.27 -49.36
N ASP A 687 -12.73 -8.96 -48.86
CA ASP A 687 -11.97 -9.98 -49.61
C ASP A 687 -12.91 -11.06 -50.18
N ARG A 688 -13.80 -11.61 -49.34
CA ARG A 688 -14.82 -12.60 -49.77
C ARG A 688 -15.79 -12.05 -50.83
N THR A 689 -16.20 -10.79 -50.70
CA THR A 689 -17.12 -10.16 -51.64
C THR A 689 -16.47 -9.97 -53.02
N VAL A 690 -15.21 -9.51 -53.02
CA VAL A 690 -14.43 -9.31 -54.25
C VAL A 690 -14.05 -10.65 -54.89
N GLU A 691 -13.77 -11.68 -54.09
CA GLU A 691 -13.56 -13.04 -54.58
C GLU A 691 -14.82 -13.61 -55.26
N GLY A 692 -16.01 -13.35 -54.71
CA GLY A 692 -17.29 -13.68 -55.36
C GLY A 692 -17.51 -12.94 -56.70
N LEU A 693 -17.09 -11.67 -56.79
CA LEU A 693 -17.07 -10.91 -58.04
C LEU A 693 -16.13 -11.54 -59.08
N SER A 694 -14.94 -11.96 -58.65
CA SER A 694 -13.97 -12.66 -59.51
C SER A 694 -14.54 -13.97 -60.08
N GLN A 695 -15.20 -14.77 -59.23
CA GLN A 695 -15.89 -15.99 -59.67
C GLN A 695 -17.03 -15.69 -60.66
N SER A 696 -17.79 -14.62 -60.43
CA SER A 696 -18.86 -14.20 -61.33
C SER A 696 -18.32 -13.75 -62.69
N ALA A 697 -17.23 -12.99 -62.70
CA ALA A 697 -16.54 -12.57 -63.93
C ALA A 697 -16.00 -13.78 -64.72
N ASN A 698 -15.44 -14.79 -64.04
CA ASN A 698 -15.03 -16.06 -64.68
C ASN A 698 -16.20 -16.75 -65.38
N LYS A 699 -17.35 -16.84 -64.69
CA LYS A 699 -18.58 -17.43 -65.27
C LYS A 699 -19.09 -16.67 -66.48
N ILE A 700 -19.03 -15.33 -66.43
CA ILE A 700 -19.38 -14.49 -67.58
C ILE A 700 -18.42 -14.77 -68.74
N GLY A 701 -17.12 -14.91 -68.47
CA GLY A 701 -16.12 -15.27 -69.48
C GLY A 701 -16.42 -16.61 -70.16
N GLU A 702 -16.82 -17.63 -69.40
CA GLU A 702 -17.25 -18.93 -69.94
C GLU A 702 -18.47 -18.79 -70.87
N VAL A 703 -19.46 -17.99 -70.47
CA VAL A 703 -20.67 -17.72 -71.28
C VAL A 703 -20.33 -16.95 -72.55
N VAL A 704 -19.46 -15.94 -72.48
CA VAL A 704 -19.01 -15.15 -73.62
C VAL A 704 -18.27 -16.02 -74.64
N ASN A 705 -17.42 -16.95 -74.17
CA ASN A 705 -16.75 -17.91 -75.05
C ASN A 705 -17.76 -18.83 -75.76
N LEU A 706 -18.76 -19.35 -75.03
CA LEU A 706 -19.83 -20.16 -75.63
C LEU A 706 -20.61 -19.39 -76.69
N ILE A 707 -20.94 -18.12 -76.45
CA ILE A 707 -21.64 -17.28 -77.44
C ILE A 707 -20.76 -17.06 -78.68
N ASN A 708 -19.46 -16.86 -78.51
CA ASN A 708 -18.53 -16.73 -79.63
C ASN A 708 -18.45 -18.02 -80.47
N ASP A 709 -18.43 -19.18 -79.81
CA ASP A 709 -18.47 -20.48 -80.48
C ASP A 709 -19.77 -20.64 -81.29
N ILE A 710 -20.92 -20.29 -80.70
CA ILE A 710 -22.22 -20.30 -81.38
C ILE A 710 -22.23 -19.35 -82.57
N ALA A 711 -21.70 -18.13 -82.43
CA ALA A 711 -21.62 -17.15 -83.51
C ALA A 711 -20.72 -17.66 -84.67
N SER A 712 -19.58 -18.27 -84.36
CA SER A 712 -18.70 -18.90 -85.34
C SER A 712 -19.39 -20.06 -86.07
N GLN A 713 -20.11 -20.91 -85.33
CA GLN A 713 -20.85 -22.04 -85.90
C GLN A 713 -22.02 -21.57 -86.79
N THR A 714 -22.72 -20.52 -86.36
CA THR A 714 -23.81 -19.87 -87.11
C THR A 714 -23.29 -19.24 -88.40
N ASN A 715 -22.14 -18.57 -88.35
CA ASN A 715 -21.46 -18.04 -89.53
C ASN A 715 -21.09 -19.15 -90.53
N LEU A 716 -20.62 -20.30 -90.04
CA LEU A 716 -20.31 -21.48 -90.86
C LEU A 716 -21.57 -22.10 -91.50
N LEU A 717 -22.66 -22.22 -90.74
CA LEU A 717 -23.94 -22.71 -91.23
C LEU A 717 -24.53 -21.77 -92.29
N ALA A 718 -24.50 -20.47 -92.04
CA ALA A 718 -24.97 -19.43 -92.96
C ALA A 718 -24.13 -19.41 -94.25
N LEU A 719 -22.82 -19.64 -94.15
CA LEU A 719 -21.94 -19.81 -95.30
C LEU A 719 -22.33 -21.04 -96.14
N ASN A 720 -22.54 -22.19 -95.51
CA ASN A 720 -22.98 -23.40 -96.20
C ASN A 720 -24.35 -23.22 -96.88
N ALA A 721 -25.28 -22.54 -96.21
CA ALA A 721 -26.59 -22.19 -96.79
C ALA A 721 -26.46 -21.22 -97.98
N THR A 722 -25.54 -20.26 -97.91
CA THR A 722 -25.26 -19.34 -99.03
C THR A 722 -24.71 -20.09 -100.25
N ILE A 723 -23.83 -21.07 -100.03
CA ILE A 723 -23.29 -21.94 -101.09
C ILE A 723 -24.41 -22.74 -101.76
N GLU A 724 -25.28 -23.37 -100.97
CA GLU A 724 -26.34 -24.22 -101.51
C GLU A 724 -27.46 -23.39 -102.18
N ALA A 725 -27.74 -22.20 -101.68
CA ALA A 725 -28.63 -21.23 -102.32
C ALA A 725 -28.07 -20.76 -103.67
N ALA A 726 -26.75 -20.54 -103.78
CA ALA A 726 -26.09 -20.23 -105.05
C ALA A 726 -26.16 -21.43 -106.02
N ARG A 727 -26.09 -22.65 -105.51
CA ARG A 727 -26.20 -23.90 -106.28
C ARG A 727 -27.60 -24.13 -106.86
N ALA A 728 -28.64 -23.66 -106.16
CA ALA A 728 -30.03 -23.72 -106.62
C ALA A 728 -30.39 -22.67 -107.69
N GLY A 729 -29.48 -21.76 -108.05
CA GLY A 729 -29.68 -20.76 -109.11
C GLY A 729 -30.79 -19.75 -108.79
N GLU A 730 -31.62 -19.39 -109.79
CA GLU A 730 -32.71 -18.40 -109.63
C GLU A 730 -33.72 -18.76 -108.53
N ALA A 731 -33.95 -20.06 -108.26
CA ALA A 731 -34.87 -20.53 -107.22
C ALA A 731 -34.35 -20.27 -105.79
N GLY A 732 -33.03 -20.07 -105.61
CA GLY A 732 -32.39 -19.89 -104.31
C GLY A 732 -32.18 -18.43 -103.88
N LYS A 733 -32.51 -17.43 -104.72
CA LYS A 733 -32.18 -16.01 -104.47
C LYS A 733 -32.70 -15.47 -103.14
N GLY A 734 -33.95 -15.77 -102.77
CA GLY A 734 -34.51 -15.33 -101.49
C GLY A 734 -33.79 -15.95 -100.28
N PHE A 735 -33.42 -17.22 -100.38
CA PHE A 735 -32.64 -17.93 -99.36
C PHE A 735 -31.20 -17.40 -99.26
N ALA A 736 -30.58 -17.04 -100.38
CA ALA A 736 -29.23 -16.47 -100.40
C ALA A 736 -29.16 -15.12 -99.65
N VAL A 737 -30.20 -14.28 -99.78
CA VAL A 737 -30.27 -13.00 -99.05
C VAL A 737 -30.39 -13.24 -97.54
N VAL A 738 -31.28 -14.14 -97.11
CA VAL A 738 -31.43 -14.47 -95.68
C VAL A 738 -30.15 -15.09 -95.12
N ALA A 739 -29.52 -16.01 -95.85
CA ALA A 739 -28.26 -16.62 -95.43
C ALA A 739 -27.12 -15.57 -95.31
N SER A 740 -27.07 -14.60 -96.21
CA SER A 740 -26.11 -13.49 -96.13
C SER A 740 -26.38 -12.57 -94.94
N GLU A 741 -27.64 -12.28 -94.64
CA GLU A 741 -28.04 -11.46 -93.48
C GLU A 741 -27.69 -12.18 -92.16
N VAL A 742 -28.00 -13.48 -92.05
CA VAL A 742 -27.63 -14.30 -90.89
C VAL A 742 -26.11 -14.38 -90.72
N LYS A 743 -25.36 -14.51 -91.82
CA LYS A 743 -23.89 -14.46 -91.80
C LYS A 743 -23.39 -13.10 -91.27
N GLY A 744 -24.00 -12.00 -91.71
CA GLY A 744 -23.72 -10.65 -91.21
C GLY A 744 -23.96 -10.52 -89.71
N LEU A 745 -25.14 -10.93 -89.23
CA LEU A 745 -25.48 -10.93 -87.80
C LEU A 745 -24.51 -11.80 -86.99
N ALA A 746 -24.15 -12.99 -87.49
CA ALA A 746 -23.22 -13.89 -86.81
C ALA A 746 -21.83 -13.26 -86.67
N SER A 747 -21.33 -12.62 -87.74
CA SER A 747 -20.04 -11.92 -87.68
C SER A 747 -20.06 -10.69 -86.76
N GLN A 748 -21.18 -9.97 -86.73
CA GLN A 748 -21.38 -8.82 -85.83
C GLN A 748 -21.48 -9.28 -84.37
N THR A 749 -22.13 -10.41 -84.12
CA THR A 749 -22.22 -11.06 -82.80
C THR A 749 -20.83 -11.49 -82.33
N ALA A 750 -20.06 -12.19 -83.17
CA ALA A 750 -18.70 -12.63 -82.85
C ALA A 750 -17.81 -11.45 -82.42
N LYS A 751 -17.84 -10.36 -83.19
CA LYS A 751 -17.12 -9.12 -82.87
C LYS A 751 -17.57 -8.51 -81.54
N ALA A 752 -18.87 -8.46 -81.27
CA ALA A 752 -19.39 -7.95 -80.00
C ALA A 752 -18.97 -8.83 -78.80
N THR A 753 -18.96 -10.16 -78.96
CA THR A 753 -18.43 -11.07 -77.93
C THR A 753 -16.93 -10.89 -77.70
N GLU A 754 -16.15 -10.59 -78.74
CA GLU A 754 -14.71 -10.33 -78.63
C GLU A 754 -14.44 -9.05 -77.80
N GLU A 755 -15.20 -7.98 -78.05
CA GLU A 755 -15.18 -6.76 -77.25
C GLU A 755 -15.58 -7.03 -75.79
N ILE A 756 -16.68 -7.76 -75.55
CA ILE A 756 -17.11 -8.14 -74.18
C ILE A 756 -16.05 -8.99 -73.48
N SER A 757 -15.41 -9.93 -74.18
CA SER A 757 -14.35 -10.77 -73.63
C SER A 757 -13.16 -9.93 -73.13
N SER A 758 -12.77 -8.91 -73.89
CA SER A 758 -11.74 -7.95 -73.46
C SER A 758 -12.15 -7.19 -72.19
N GLN A 759 -13.44 -6.79 -72.09
CA GLN A 759 -13.99 -6.12 -70.91
C GLN A 759 -14.00 -7.03 -69.68
N VAL A 760 -14.33 -8.31 -69.85
CA VAL A 760 -14.32 -9.31 -68.77
C VAL A 760 -12.89 -9.55 -68.27
N GLN A 761 -11.92 -9.67 -69.17
CA GLN A 761 -10.50 -9.77 -68.79
C GLN A 761 -10.02 -8.55 -68.01
N ALA A 762 -10.38 -7.34 -68.46
CA ALA A 762 -10.06 -6.10 -67.75
C ALA A 762 -10.70 -6.08 -66.35
N MET A 763 -11.97 -6.48 -66.21
CA MET A 763 -12.62 -6.60 -64.91
C MET A 763 -11.91 -7.61 -64.01
N GLN A 764 -11.57 -8.81 -64.51
CA GLN A 764 -10.84 -9.83 -63.75
C GLN A 764 -9.50 -9.30 -63.23
N ALA A 765 -8.72 -8.60 -64.07
CA ALA A 765 -7.44 -8.02 -63.69
C ALA A 765 -7.60 -6.99 -62.55
N VAL A 766 -8.54 -6.05 -62.68
CA VAL A 766 -8.82 -5.05 -61.63
C VAL A 766 -9.32 -5.70 -60.34
N THR A 767 -10.12 -6.77 -60.45
CA THR A 767 -10.64 -7.50 -59.29
C THR A 767 -9.49 -8.18 -58.53
N GLN A 768 -8.53 -8.78 -59.25
CA GLN A 768 -7.35 -9.39 -58.65
C GLN A 768 -6.42 -8.37 -57.97
N GLU A 769 -6.28 -7.19 -58.57
CA GLU A 769 -5.52 -6.08 -58.00
C GLU A 769 -6.18 -5.58 -56.71
N ALA A 770 -7.51 -5.47 -56.68
CA ALA A 770 -8.30 -5.10 -55.49
C ALA A 770 -8.14 -6.13 -54.35
N VAL A 771 -8.20 -7.44 -54.63
CA VAL A 771 -7.93 -8.51 -53.65
C VAL A 771 -6.55 -8.34 -53.02
N THR A 772 -5.54 -8.08 -53.85
CA THR A 772 -4.15 -7.90 -53.38
C THR A 772 -4.03 -6.68 -52.46
N ALA A 773 -4.67 -5.56 -52.83
CA ALA A 773 -4.69 -4.34 -52.01
C ALA A 773 -5.42 -4.54 -50.68
N ILE A 774 -6.55 -5.24 -50.66
CA ILE A 774 -7.32 -5.55 -49.43
C ILE A 774 -6.47 -6.41 -48.48
N ARG A 775 -5.78 -7.42 -48.99
CA ARG A 775 -4.91 -8.28 -48.17
C ARG A 775 -3.73 -7.53 -47.58
N LEU A 776 -3.13 -6.60 -48.33
CA LEU A 776 -2.09 -5.70 -47.82
C LEU A 776 -2.63 -4.81 -46.68
N ILE A 777 -3.80 -4.20 -46.86
CA ILE A 777 -4.46 -3.39 -45.83
C ILE A 777 -4.73 -4.22 -44.58
N ALA A 778 -5.28 -5.44 -44.72
CA ALA A 778 -5.51 -6.35 -43.60
C ALA A 778 -4.21 -6.72 -42.86
N GLY A 779 -3.09 -6.86 -43.59
CA GLY A 779 -1.76 -7.05 -43.01
C GLY A 779 -1.30 -5.85 -42.18
N THR A 780 -1.40 -4.63 -42.72
CA THR A 780 -1.05 -3.40 -42.00
C THR A 780 -1.91 -3.20 -40.75
N ILE A 781 -3.20 -3.53 -40.80
CA ILE A 781 -4.09 -3.42 -39.62
C ILE A 781 -3.70 -4.44 -38.53
N ARG A 782 -3.29 -5.66 -38.91
CA ARG A 782 -2.75 -6.64 -37.94
C ARG A 782 -1.48 -6.13 -37.26
N GLU A 783 -0.58 -5.50 -38.01
CA GLU A 783 0.62 -4.87 -37.46
C GLU A 783 0.26 -3.73 -36.48
N ILE A 784 -0.79 -2.95 -36.77
CA ILE A 784 -1.33 -1.96 -35.83
C ILE A 784 -1.86 -2.61 -34.54
N ASP A 785 -2.56 -3.75 -34.61
CA ASP A 785 -3.05 -4.46 -33.40
C ASP A 785 -1.88 -4.96 -32.54
N GLU A 786 -0.81 -5.49 -33.15
CA GLU A 786 0.40 -5.90 -32.44
C GLU A 786 1.13 -4.74 -31.76
N ILE A 787 1.27 -3.59 -32.45
CA ILE A 787 1.84 -2.37 -31.87
C ILE A 787 0.97 -1.89 -30.70
N THR A 788 -0.36 -1.92 -30.86
CA THR A 788 -1.31 -1.51 -29.82
C THR A 788 -1.20 -2.39 -28.57
N ALA A 789 -1.01 -3.70 -28.75
CA ALA A 789 -0.74 -4.62 -27.65
C ALA A 789 0.57 -4.30 -26.91
N THR A 790 1.61 -3.92 -27.65
CA THR A 790 2.90 -3.49 -27.08
C THR A 790 2.76 -2.19 -26.28
N VAL A 791 2.01 -1.22 -26.81
CA VAL A 791 1.71 0.04 -26.11
C VAL A 791 0.88 -0.23 -24.84
N ALA A 792 -0.10 -1.14 -24.89
CA ALA A 792 -0.88 -1.52 -23.72
C ALA A 792 0.00 -2.06 -22.59
N ALA A 793 0.95 -2.95 -22.93
CA ALA A 793 1.92 -3.46 -21.96
C ALA A 793 2.80 -2.34 -21.35
N ALA A 794 3.26 -1.39 -22.17
CA ALA A 794 4.03 -0.24 -21.70
C ALA A 794 3.20 0.69 -20.78
N VAL A 795 1.92 0.90 -21.09
CA VAL A 795 0.99 1.70 -20.27
C VAL A 795 0.76 1.04 -18.90
N GLU A 796 0.60 -0.28 -18.84
CA GLU A 796 0.52 -1.02 -17.58
C GLU A 796 1.80 -0.88 -16.74
N GLN A 797 2.98 -0.96 -17.38
CA GLN A 797 4.25 -0.70 -16.69
C GLN A 797 4.35 0.73 -16.17
N GLN A 798 3.95 1.73 -16.96
CA GLN A 798 3.91 3.13 -16.52
C GLN A 798 2.93 3.35 -15.36
N SER A 799 1.77 2.68 -15.37
CA SER A 799 0.80 2.70 -14.27
C SER A 799 1.38 2.14 -12.97
N ALA A 800 2.15 1.04 -13.06
CA ALA A 800 2.85 0.48 -11.91
C ALA A 800 3.92 1.45 -11.37
N ALA A 801 4.78 2.00 -12.24
CA ALA A 801 5.82 2.95 -11.86
C ALA A 801 5.25 4.24 -11.24
N THR A 802 4.16 4.77 -11.79
CA THR A 802 3.49 5.98 -11.26
C THR A 802 2.90 5.75 -9.88
N ARG A 803 2.33 4.56 -9.62
CA ARG A 803 1.87 4.16 -8.28
C ARG A 803 3.02 4.05 -7.27
N GLU A 804 4.19 3.60 -7.70
CA GLU A 804 5.39 3.56 -6.88
C GLU A 804 5.90 4.97 -6.56
N ILE A 805 5.93 5.87 -7.55
CA ILE A 805 6.25 7.29 -7.35
C ILE A 805 5.28 7.92 -6.34
N ALA A 806 3.98 7.70 -6.48
CA ALA A 806 2.97 8.23 -5.55
C ALA A 806 3.23 7.77 -4.10
N ARG A 807 3.60 6.51 -3.92
CA ARG A 807 3.98 5.96 -2.60
C ARG A 807 5.23 6.64 -2.05
N ASN A 808 6.30 6.75 -2.84
CA ASN A 808 7.55 7.40 -2.46
C ASN A 808 7.36 8.87 -2.10
N VAL A 809 6.46 9.57 -2.80
CA VAL A 809 6.07 10.96 -2.51
C VAL A 809 5.34 11.05 -1.17
N GLY A 810 4.47 10.09 -0.85
CA GLY A 810 3.83 9.98 0.47
C GLY A 810 4.85 9.81 1.60
N GLU A 811 5.81 8.89 1.43
CA GLU A 811 6.90 8.68 2.39
C GLU A 811 7.79 9.93 2.54
N ALA A 812 8.10 10.62 1.45
CA ALA A 812 8.85 11.87 1.48
C ALA A 812 8.08 12.97 2.24
N ALA A 813 6.75 13.05 2.07
CA ALA A 813 5.90 14.01 2.78
C ALA A 813 5.98 13.76 4.30
N ASP A 814 5.80 12.51 4.73
CA ASP A 814 5.93 12.12 6.14
C ASP A 814 7.33 12.44 6.67
N GLY A 815 8.37 12.14 5.88
CA GLY A 815 9.76 12.46 6.18
C GLY A 815 9.98 13.96 6.43
N THR A 816 9.46 14.83 5.57
CA THR A 816 9.56 16.30 5.75
C THR A 816 8.84 16.77 7.02
N GLN A 817 7.68 16.18 7.35
CA GLN A 817 6.95 16.49 8.58
C GLN A 817 7.70 16.01 9.84
N HIS A 818 8.38 14.86 9.75
CA HIS A 818 9.25 14.37 10.80
C HIS A 818 10.45 15.29 11.03
N VAL A 819 11.12 15.72 9.97
CA VAL A 819 12.25 16.68 10.04
C VAL A 819 11.81 17.98 10.69
N ARG A 820 10.64 18.52 10.31
CA ARG A 820 10.08 19.74 10.92
C ARG A 820 9.89 19.60 12.44
N ARG A 821 9.31 18.49 12.91
CA ARG A 821 9.16 18.21 14.35
C ARG A 821 10.50 18.12 15.09
N SER A 822 11.51 17.52 14.46
CA SER A 822 12.86 17.47 15.01
C SER A 822 13.49 18.87 15.11
N ILE A 823 13.31 19.72 14.10
CA ILE A 823 13.78 21.11 14.11
C ILE A 823 13.10 21.92 15.23
N ASP A 824 11.79 21.76 15.43
CA ASP A 824 11.06 22.39 16.55
C ASP A 824 11.59 21.94 17.92
N SER A 825 12.06 20.68 18.02
CA SER A 825 12.70 20.17 19.24
C SER A 825 14.08 20.81 19.45
N VAL A 826 14.90 20.92 18.40
CA VAL A 826 16.23 21.55 18.45
C VAL A 826 16.10 23.03 18.82
N ALA A 827 15.15 23.75 18.22
CA ALA A 827 14.89 25.16 18.52
C ALA A 827 14.52 25.36 20.01
N ARG A 828 13.68 24.48 20.57
CA ARG A 828 13.32 24.51 22.00
C ARG A 828 14.51 24.21 22.91
N ALA A 829 15.30 23.18 22.59
CA ALA A 829 16.49 22.84 23.36
C ALA A 829 17.56 23.96 23.34
N ALA A 830 17.72 24.64 22.19
CA ALA A 830 18.57 25.81 22.09
C ALA A 830 18.07 26.96 22.97
N ALA A 831 16.77 27.26 22.94
CA ALA A 831 16.17 28.30 23.80
C ALA A 831 16.35 28.00 25.29
N GLU A 832 16.17 26.75 25.72
CA GLU A 832 16.39 26.32 27.11
C GLU A 832 17.87 26.41 27.51
N SER A 833 18.78 26.06 26.59
CA SER A 833 20.23 26.20 26.80
C SER A 833 20.64 27.66 26.95
N GLY A 834 20.09 28.55 26.13
CA GLY A 834 20.30 30.00 26.24
C GLY A 834 19.78 30.57 27.57
N GLY A 835 18.58 30.15 28.01
CA GLY A 835 18.05 30.52 29.31
C GLY A 835 18.92 30.02 30.48
N SER A 836 19.43 28.79 30.37
CA SER A 836 20.36 28.21 31.36
C SER A 836 21.69 28.97 31.40
N ALA A 837 22.24 29.30 30.23
CA ALA A 837 23.44 30.11 30.10
C ALA A 837 23.27 31.49 30.74
N HIS A 838 22.12 32.14 30.53
CA HIS A 838 21.82 33.43 31.14
C HIS A 838 21.76 33.36 32.67
N ARG A 839 21.19 32.27 33.23
CA ARG A 839 21.20 32.05 34.68
C ARG A 839 22.62 31.88 35.22
N VAL A 840 23.45 31.07 34.57
CA VAL A 840 24.86 30.89 34.96
C VAL A 840 25.62 32.22 34.88
N LEU A 841 25.43 32.99 33.81
CA LEU A 841 26.02 34.32 33.63
C LEU A 841 25.67 35.26 34.80
N THR A 842 24.39 35.28 35.19
CA THR A 842 23.90 36.08 36.30
C THR A 842 24.52 35.64 37.63
N THR A 843 24.48 34.33 37.93
CA THR A 843 25.05 33.78 39.17
C THR A 843 26.55 34.00 39.27
N SER A 844 27.30 33.78 38.19
CA SER A 844 28.75 34.02 38.17
C SER A 844 29.10 35.50 38.36
N THR A 845 28.24 36.41 37.88
CA THR A 845 28.41 37.85 38.11
C THR A 845 28.22 38.20 39.59
N ILE A 846 27.15 37.68 40.21
CA ILE A 846 26.88 37.84 41.65
C ILE A 846 28.04 37.28 42.49
N VAL A 847 28.52 36.08 42.18
CA VAL A 847 29.66 35.47 42.89
C VAL A 847 30.93 36.33 42.73
N ALA A 848 31.19 36.85 41.54
CA ALA A 848 32.35 37.72 41.31
C ALA A 848 32.27 39.05 42.08
N ASP A 849 31.06 39.61 42.25
CA ASP A 849 30.82 40.80 43.07
C ASP A 849 31.00 40.49 44.57
N GLU A 850 30.45 39.37 45.04
CA GLU A 850 30.55 38.94 46.45
C GLU A 850 31.99 38.63 46.86
N VAL A 851 32.77 38.00 45.98
CA VAL A 851 34.21 37.78 46.18
C VAL A 851 34.97 39.10 46.31
N ARG A 852 34.66 40.11 45.48
CA ARG A 852 35.27 41.45 45.58
C ARG A 852 34.90 42.14 46.89
N SER A 853 33.63 42.06 47.30
CA SER A 853 33.15 42.61 48.57
C SER A 853 33.84 41.96 49.77
N LEU A 854 33.94 40.63 49.77
CA LEU A 854 34.57 39.88 50.85
C LEU A 854 36.08 40.16 50.93
N GLY A 855 36.77 40.29 49.79
CA GLY A 855 38.17 40.72 49.75
C GLY A 855 38.38 42.08 50.44
N ALA A 856 37.58 43.08 50.09
CA ALA A 856 37.67 44.41 50.71
C ALA A 856 37.37 44.39 52.23
N GLN A 857 36.45 43.52 52.68
CA GLN A 857 36.16 43.35 54.11
C GLN A 857 37.32 42.68 54.86
N VAL A 858 38.00 41.71 54.22
CA VAL A 858 39.19 41.04 54.77
C VAL A 858 40.35 42.02 54.87
N ASP A 859 40.64 42.79 53.82
CA ASP A 859 41.68 43.83 53.82
C ASP A 859 41.45 44.83 54.97
N SER A 860 40.22 45.32 55.10
CA SER A 860 39.83 46.26 56.17
C SER A 860 39.95 45.64 57.58
N LEU A 861 39.70 44.35 57.74
CA LEU A 861 39.88 43.65 59.01
C LEU A 861 41.37 43.53 59.36
N VAL A 862 42.19 43.12 58.40
CA VAL A 862 43.64 42.95 58.56
C VAL A 862 44.31 44.29 58.87
N ASP A 863 43.94 45.36 58.17
CA ASP A 863 44.44 46.72 58.44
C ASP A 863 44.10 47.17 59.87
N ARG A 864 42.89 46.88 60.36
CA ARG A 864 42.49 47.19 61.74
C ARG A 864 43.30 46.39 62.76
N LEU A 865 43.62 45.13 62.48
CA LEU A 865 44.46 44.28 63.33
C LEU A 865 45.94 44.69 63.32
N ARG A 866 46.42 45.26 62.21
CA ARG A 866 47.78 45.83 62.09
C ARG A 866 47.90 47.21 62.75
N ALA A 867 46.82 48.01 62.79
CA ALA A 867 46.81 49.37 63.31
C ALA A 867 46.56 49.48 64.83
N GLY A 868 45.64 48.68 65.37
CA GLY A 868 45.34 48.61 66.82
C GLY A 868 46.17 47.54 67.47
#